data_AF-A0A6D2IBI0-F1
#
_entry.id   AF-A0A6D2IBI0-F1
#
_cell.length_a   1.000
_cell.length_b   1.000
_cell.length_c   1.000
_cell.angle_alpha   90.00
_cell.angle_beta   90.00
_cell.angle_gamma   90.00
#
_symmetry.space_group_name_H-M   'P 1'
#
loop_
_entity.id
_entity.type
_entity.pdbx_description
1 polymer ?
#
loop_
_entity_poly.entity_id
_entity_poly.type
_entity_poly.pdbx_seq_one_letter_code
_entity_poly.pdbx_strand_id
1 'polypeptide(L)'
;MMPWNDLRAGDCCGRLEAVSDGYYCESCDFFVHKECGESSELIEHTSHVGHTLRLHSSVYATNCHLCGMSIKSQCYRCETCFLFNLDLYCARCPPPNVVYLPKTHHHKLTLVKAWIDFDCDANCGKVGDRFPYVCPVCDLTFHVDCVWHPSEVKHPLEVNHSYHSKHPLKLFIGQLPDYSDGKCRLCERKIDDRLFYHCSSCNFSLDMRCVLHPPPKSLLDVKTHEHTLTLLPRLLSFACNACGLNGDRSPYMCVQCDFMIHQDCLGLPRLININRHDHRISRTSVLGVVDSVCGVCRKKVDWTCGGYTCHKCPGYVVHSKCATRLDVWNGKELEGLPEEIEDTEPYVVINDTTIQHFSHKEHYLRLNATCILREENKRCNICTHPISLHSFYGCMDCAFILHKNCAEFLKSRWHVLHNERLTLAPSNASYIVCDACGIIFNGFMYHHEDKKLDVRCGSVSEPFLHPSHPHPLYYVSLDRVNEICNGCNENASPVLKCVEEDCVFVLGFECATLPQVVKHRVDDHPLSLCYGEKATGEYWCDICETKTVPETWFYTCKDRQASLHPKCVLGDFSGLMPGSTINVSSMSYEVVLNSSVTRPICSWCKSHCMSPIILRMLETSETYACSIDCVAQLSDI
;
A
#
# COMPACT_ATOMS: atom_id res chain seq x y z
N MET A 1 -28.56 -25.39 15.40
CA MET A 1 -29.22 -24.56 14.39
C MET A 1 -30.72 -24.68 14.55
N MET A 2 -31.48 -23.61 14.31
CA MET A 2 -32.95 -23.61 14.37
C MET A 2 -33.54 -23.40 12.96
N PRO A 3 -34.71 -24.00 12.65
CA PRO A 3 -35.44 -23.69 11.42
C PRO A 3 -35.76 -22.20 11.36
N TRP A 4 -35.48 -21.56 10.24
CA TRP A 4 -35.58 -20.12 10.08
C TRP A 4 -36.15 -19.76 8.70
N ASN A 5 -37.14 -18.87 8.67
CA ASN A 5 -37.84 -18.44 7.45
C ASN A 5 -37.65 -16.94 7.25
N ASP A 6 -36.67 -16.56 6.44
CA ASP A 6 -36.33 -15.16 6.13
C ASP A 6 -35.76 -15.04 4.71
N LEU A 7 -35.96 -13.89 4.06
CA LEU A 7 -35.42 -13.57 2.73
C LEU A 7 -33.96 -13.10 2.85
N ARG A 8 -33.07 -14.00 3.28
CA ARG A 8 -31.62 -13.74 3.41
C ARG A 8 -30.85 -14.60 2.40
N ALA A 9 -29.73 -14.10 1.89
CA ALA A 9 -28.80 -14.93 1.12
C ALA A 9 -28.21 -16.02 2.02
N GLY A 10 -28.20 -17.27 1.56
CA GLY A 10 -27.50 -18.35 2.27
C GLY A 10 -26.00 -18.10 2.33
N ASP A 11 -25.41 -18.06 3.52
CA ASP A 11 -23.97 -17.81 3.71
C ASP A 11 -23.10 -18.92 3.10
N CYS A 12 -23.69 -20.11 2.91
CA CYS A 12 -23.09 -21.26 2.21
C CYS A 12 -22.99 -21.11 0.68
N CYS A 13 -23.88 -20.35 0.04
CA CYS A 13 -23.93 -20.25 -1.42
C CYS A 13 -23.78 -18.81 -1.93
N GLY A 14 -23.92 -17.81 -1.05
CA GLY A 14 -23.86 -16.40 -1.39
C GLY A 14 -25.02 -15.91 -2.29
N ARG A 15 -26.06 -16.74 -2.49
CA ARG A 15 -27.18 -16.45 -3.39
C ARG A 15 -28.43 -16.08 -2.60
N LEU A 16 -29.13 -15.04 -3.06
CA LEU A 16 -30.48 -14.71 -2.62
C LEU A 16 -31.46 -15.68 -3.29
N GLU A 17 -32.03 -16.59 -2.51
CA GLU A 17 -33.16 -17.40 -2.96
C GLU A 17 -34.40 -17.00 -2.17
N ALA A 18 -35.55 -16.90 -2.84
CA ALA A 18 -36.85 -16.77 -2.18
C ALA A 18 -37.29 -18.13 -1.64
N VAL A 19 -36.49 -18.72 -0.77
CA VAL A 19 -36.76 -20.05 -0.20
C VAL A 19 -37.18 -19.85 1.25
N SER A 20 -38.36 -20.35 1.57
CA SER A 20 -39.05 -20.17 2.84
C SER A 20 -38.65 -21.20 3.91
N ASP A 21 -37.43 -21.78 3.84
CA ASP A 21 -36.89 -22.71 4.85
C ASP A 21 -35.35 -22.84 4.86
N GLY A 22 -34.74 -22.60 6.03
CA GLY A 22 -33.30 -22.76 6.26
C GLY A 22 -32.93 -23.07 7.71
N TYR A 23 -31.63 -23.25 7.96
CA TYR A 23 -31.07 -23.46 9.30
C TYR A 23 -30.23 -22.26 9.71
N TYR A 24 -30.57 -21.61 10.83
CA TYR A 24 -29.85 -20.48 11.38
C TYR A 24 -29.11 -20.84 12.68
N CYS A 25 -27.92 -20.29 12.85
CA CYS A 25 -27.10 -20.42 14.05
C CYS A 25 -26.90 -19.05 14.71
N GLU A 26 -27.61 -18.81 15.82
CA GLU A 26 -27.56 -17.53 16.55
C GLU A 26 -26.17 -17.22 17.13
N SER A 27 -25.41 -18.23 17.57
CA SER A 27 -24.07 -18.05 18.13
C SER A 27 -23.02 -17.64 17.09
N CYS A 28 -23.24 -17.97 15.82
CA CYS A 28 -22.28 -17.74 14.74
C CYS A 28 -22.78 -16.77 13.67
N ASP A 29 -24.01 -16.23 13.82
CA ASP A 29 -24.74 -15.46 12.81
C ASP A 29 -24.61 -16.08 11.40
N PHE A 30 -24.90 -17.37 11.29
CA PHE A 30 -24.71 -18.16 10.06
C PHE A 30 -26.03 -18.78 9.61
N PHE A 31 -26.42 -18.52 8.36
CA PHE A 31 -27.65 -19.00 7.73
C PHE A 31 -27.35 -19.89 6.52
N VAL A 32 -27.99 -21.06 6.48
CA VAL A 32 -27.86 -22.04 5.39
C VAL A 32 -29.25 -22.39 4.87
N HIS A 33 -29.47 -22.34 3.54
CA HIS A 33 -30.70 -22.85 2.96
C HIS A 33 -30.83 -24.34 3.32
N LYS A 34 -32.03 -24.82 3.64
CA LYS A 34 -32.23 -26.22 4.00
C LYS A 34 -31.68 -27.16 2.93
N GLU A 35 -31.90 -26.81 1.66
CA GLU A 35 -31.38 -27.52 0.50
C GLU A 35 -29.85 -27.49 0.35
N CYS A 36 -29.18 -26.44 0.83
CA CYS A 36 -27.72 -26.38 0.86
C CYS A 36 -27.15 -27.29 1.95
N GLY A 37 -27.81 -27.34 3.12
CA GLY A 37 -27.40 -28.17 4.25
C GLY A 37 -27.58 -29.69 4.05
N GLU A 38 -28.44 -30.09 3.11
CA GLU A 38 -28.73 -31.50 2.78
C GLU A 38 -27.93 -32.03 1.56
N SER A 39 -26.88 -31.33 1.12
CA SER A 39 -26.07 -31.70 -0.06
C SER A 39 -25.22 -32.96 0.18
N SER A 40 -25.17 -33.87 -0.80
CA SER A 40 -24.39 -35.11 -0.73
C SER A 40 -22.87 -34.85 -0.67
N GLU A 41 -22.12 -35.63 0.12
CA GLU A 41 -20.65 -35.47 0.26
C GLU A 41 -19.88 -35.77 -1.05
N LEU A 42 -20.43 -36.63 -1.91
CA LEU A 42 -19.82 -37.06 -3.18
C LEU A 42 -20.83 -36.93 -4.32
N ILE A 43 -20.37 -36.43 -5.47
CA ILE A 43 -21.18 -36.33 -6.69
C ILE A 43 -20.38 -36.75 -7.94
N GLU A 44 -21.08 -37.29 -8.92
CA GLU A 44 -20.60 -37.38 -10.30
C GLU A 44 -21.26 -36.25 -11.11
N HIS A 45 -20.46 -35.43 -11.78
CA HIS A 45 -20.96 -34.25 -12.48
C HIS A 45 -20.71 -34.34 -13.99
N THR A 46 -21.75 -34.04 -14.78
CA THR A 46 -21.72 -34.15 -16.25
C THR A 46 -20.67 -33.25 -16.91
N SER A 47 -20.27 -32.16 -16.25
CA SER A 47 -19.19 -31.27 -16.73
C SER A 47 -17.78 -31.74 -16.35
N HIS A 48 -17.65 -32.81 -15.56
CA HIS A 48 -16.37 -33.43 -15.23
C HIS A 48 -16.52 -34.96 -15.23
N VAL A 49 -16.71 -35.52 -16.43
CA VAL A 49 -16.88 -36.97 -16.62
C VAL A 49 -15.58 -37.70 -16.27
N GLY A 50 -15.71 -38.85 -15.59
CA GLY A 50 -14.60 -39.76 -15.27
C GLY A 50 -13.98 -39.59 -13.88
N HIS A 51 -14.31 -38.53 -13.15
CA HIS A 51 -13.85 -38.32 -11.77
C HIS A 51 -15.00 -37.94 -10.84
N THR A 52 -15.01 -38.49 -9.63
CA THR A 52 -15.93 -38.11 -8.56
C THR A 52 -15.47 -36.80 -7.91
N LEU A 53 -16.41 -35.89 -7.63
CA LEU A 53 -16.13 -34.65 -6.91
C LEU A 53 -16.53 -34.81 -5.45
N ARG A 54 -15.69 -34.32 -4.54
CA ARG A 54 -15.92 -34.37 -3.09
C ARG A 54 -16.19 -32.99 -2.52
N LEU A 55 -17.15 -32.90 -1.62
CA LEU A 55 -17.49 -31.67 -0.91
C LEU A 55 -16.36 -31.28 0.05
N HIS A 56 -15.81 -30.07 -0.12
CA HIS A 56 -14.79 -29.48 0.73
C HIS A 56 -15.25 -28.13 1.27
N SER A 57 -14.89 -27.84 2.53
CA SER A 57 -14.95 -26.49 3.11
C SER A 57 -13.71 -25.71 2.65
N SER A 58 -13.91 -24.69 1.80
CA SER A 58 -12.84 -23.80 1.33
C SER A 58 -12.52 -22.75 2.38
N VAL A 59 -11.26 -22.67 2.80
CA VAL A 59 -10.73 -21.64 3.71
C VAL A 59 -10.18 -20.44 2.90
N TYR A 60 -10.01 -20.61 1.58
CA TYR A 60 -9.48 -19.60 0.65
C TYR A 60 -10.51 -19.30 -0.44
N ALA A 61 -10.49 -18.08 -0.99
CA ALA A 61 -11.30 -17.73 -2.15
C ALA A 61 -10.85 -18.55 -3.37
N THR A 62 -11.70 -19.45 -3.85
CA THR A 62 -11.49 -20.22 -5.10
C THR A 62 -12.60 -19.90 -6.10
N ASN A 63 -12.41 -20.15 -7.38
CA ASN A 63 -13.42 -19.83 -8.40
C ASN A 63 -14.10 -21.09 -8.93
N CYS A 64 -15.42 -21.00 -9.16
CA CYS A 64 -16.21 -22.06 -9.77
C CYS A 64 -15.90 -22.17 -11.26
N HIS A 65 -15.62 -23.40 -11.73
CA HIS A 65 -15.22 -23.68 -13.10
C HIS A 65 -16.32 -23.47 -14.13
N LEU A 66 -17.60 -23.45 -13.72
CA LEU A 66 -18.73 -23.31 -14.65
C LEU A 66 -19.24 -21.87 -14.77
N CYS A 67 -19.34 -21.14 -13.67
CA CYS A 67 -19.87 -19.77 -13.66
C CYS A 67 -18.79 -18.69 -13.47
N GLY A 68 -17.55 -19.07 -13.13
CA GLY A 68 -16.45 -18.16 -12.86
C GLY A 68 -16.54 -17.43 -11.51
N MET A 69 -17.59 -17.68 -10.70
CA MET A 69 -17.79 -16.97 -9.43
C MET A 69 -16.81 -17.41 -8.34
N SER A 70 -16.43 -16.46 -7.48
CA SER A 70 -15.72 -16.75 -6.23
C SER A 70 -16.60 -17.53 -5.25
N ILE A 71 -16.09 -18.67 -4.82
CA ILE A 71 -16.63 -19.59 -3.83
C ILE A 71 -16.11 -19.14 -2.46
N LYS A 72 -17.03 -18.77 -1.57
CA LYS A 72 -16.72 -18.20 -0.25
C LYS A 72 -16.75 -19.21 0.91
N SER A 73 -17.27 -20.41 0.67
CA SER A 73 -17.42 -21.42 1.73
C SER A 73 -17.26 -22.84 1.16
N GLN A 74 -18.32 -23.55 0.83
CA GLN A 74 -18.25 -24.96 0.42
C GLN A 74 -18.29 -25.15 -1.10
N CYS A 75 -17.49 -26.09 -1.62
CA CYS A 75 -17.50 -26.48 -3.03
C CYS A 75 -17.17 -27.95 -3.24
N TYR A 76 -17.60 -28.48 -4.37
CA TYR A 76 -17.18 -29.78 -4.87
C TYR A 76 -15.83 -29.65 -5.58
N ARG A 77 -14.84 -30.44 -5.15
CA ARG A 77 -13.49 -30.44 -5.72
C ARG A 77 -13.13 -31.83 -6.22
N CYS A 78 -12.47 -31.89 -7.37
CA CYS A 78 -11.84 -33.12 -7.83
C CYS A 78 -10.47 -33.28 -7.14
N GLU A 79 -10.30 -34.35 -6.36
CA GLU A 79 -9.02 -34.65 -5.69
C GLU A 79 -7.92 -35.01 -6.70
N THR A 80 -8.26 -35.52 -7.89
CA THR A 80 -7.29 -35.88 -8.93
C THR A 80 -6.87 -34.67 -9.78
N CYS A 81 -7.84 -33.83 -10.16
CA CYS A 81 -7.59 -32.73 -11.10
C CYS A 81 -7.25 -31.39 -10.42
N PHE A 82 -7.38 -31.27 -9.09
CA PHE A 82 -7.09 -30.15 -8.16
C PHE A 82 -7.55 -28.72 -8.54
N LEU A 83 -7.63 -28.38 -9.82
CA LEU A 83 -8.03 -27.13 -10.47
C LEU A 83 -9.53 -27.11 -10.84
N PHE A 84 -10.24 -28.23 -10.72
CA PHE A 84 -11.68 -28.26 -10.96
C PHE A 84 -12.44 -28.09 -9.63
N ASN A 85 -12.95 -26.88 -9.42
CA ASN A 85 -13.82 -26.53 -8.30
C ASN A 85 -15.20 -26.16 -8.83
N LEU A 86 -16.23 -26.64 -8.16
CA LEU A 86 -17.62 -26.45 -8.55
C LEU A 86 -18.41 -25.96 -7.33
N ASP A 87 -19.01 -24.78 -7.44
CA ASP A 87 -19.89 -24.30 -6.36
C ASP A 87 -21.11 -25.22 -6.20
N LEU A 88 -21.65 -25.28 -4.98
CA LEU A 88 -22.78 -26.15 -4.62
C LEU A 88 -23.99 -25.99 -5.56
N TYR A 89 -24.21 -24.78 -6.07
CA TYR A 89 -25.34 -24.50 -6.94
C TYR A 89 -25.07 -24.95 -8.38
N CYS A 90 -23.90 -24.64 -8.93
CA CYS A 90 -23.50 -25.07 -10.27
C CYS A 90 -23.36 -26.59 -10.40
N ALA A 91 -23.14 -27.30 -9.29
CA ALA A 91 -23.22 -28.76 -9.22
C ALA A 91 -24.62 -29.32 -9.48
N ARG A 92 -25.66 -28.54 -9.17
CA ARG A 92 -27.07 -28.93 -9.36
C ARG A 92 -27.66 -28.31 -10.62
N CYS A 93 -27.35 -27.04 -10.87
CA CYS A 93 -27.89 -26.23 -11.96
C CYS A 93 -26.76 -25.55 -12.73
N PRO A 94 -26.10 -26.28 -13.66
CA PRO A 94 -25.03 -25.69 -14.47
C PRO A 94 -25.57 -24.64 -15.46
N PRO A 95 -24.86 -23.51 -15.66
CA PRO A 95 -25.23 -22.53 -16.69
C PRO A 95 -25.21 -23.14 -18.10
N PRO A 96 -26.29 -23.08 -18.92
CA PRO A 96 -26.24 -23.58 -20.28
C PRO A 96 -25.37 -22.66 -21.12
N ASN A 97 -24.72 -23.23 -22.12
CA ASN A 97 -23.87 -22.45 -23.02
C ASN A 97 -24.66 -21.44 -23.86
N VAL A 98 -25.97 -21.64 -24.03
CA VAL A 98 -26.87 -20.73 -24.76
C VAL A 98 -28.17 -20.55 -23.98
N VAL A 99 -28.59 -19.31 -23.76
CA VAL A 99 -29.85 -18.95 -23.09
C VAL A 99 -30.71 -18.10 -24.03
N TYR A 100 -32.04 -18.27 -23.97
CA TYR A 100 -33.02 -17.41 -24.61
C TYR A 100 -33.94 -16.80 -23.55
N LEU A 101 -33.93 -15.46 -23.41
CA LEU A 101 -34.69 -14.73 -22.38
C LEU A 101 -35.73 -13.76 -22.99
N PRO A 102 -36.85 -14.26 -23.55
CA PRO A 102 -37.80 -13.43 -24.30
C PRO A 102 -38.48 -12.30 -23.49
N LYS A 103 -38.36 -12.29 -22.15
CA LYS A 103 -38.92 -11.23 -21.28
C LYS A 103 -38.00 -10.05 -21.03
N THR A 104 -36.68 -10.24 -21.11
CA THR A 104 -35.67 -9.20 -20.83
C THR A 104 -34.83 -8.87 -22.05
N HIS A 105 -34.64 -9.81 -22.98
CA HIS A 105 -33.83 -9.61 -24.18
C HIS A 105 -34.13 -10.66 -25.29
N HIS A 106 -34.47 -10.21 -26.50
CA HIS A 106 -35.05 -11.04 -27.57
C HIS A 106 -34.06 -11.85 -28.43
N HIS A 107 -32.75 -11.76 -28.19
CA HIS A 107 -31.77 -12.60 -28.89
C HIS A 107 -31.15 -13.66 -27.97
N LYS A 108 -30.62 -14.70 -28.59
CA LYS A 108 -29.85 -15.75 -27.90
C LYS A 108 -28.60 -15.14 -27.29
N LEU A 109 -28.35 -15.50 -26.04
CA LEU A 109 -27.13 -15.16 -25.30
C LEU A 109 -26.21 -16.37 -25.27
N THR A 110 -24.91 -16.16 -25.46
CA THR A 110 -23.89 -17.22 -25.44
C THR A 110 -22.94 -17.01 -24.28
N LEU A 111 -22.70 -18.06 -23.49
CA LEU A 111 -21.73 -18.02 -22.39
C LEU A 111 -20.31 -18.05 -22.97
N VAL A 112 -19.52 -17.04 -22.64
CA VAL A 112 -18.11 -16.96 -23.00
C VAL A 112 -17.28 -17.37 -21.78
N LYS A 113 -16.54 -18.48 -21.89
CA LYS A 113 -15.67 -19.00 -20.82
C LYS A 113 -14.29 -18.32 -20.85
N ALA A 114 -14.28 -17.00 -20.82
CA ALA A 114 -13.08 -16.19 -20.74
C ALA A 114 -13.28 -15.09 -19.68
N TRP A 115 -12.22 -14.80 -18.93
CA TRP A 115 -12.19 -13.69 -17.98
C TRP A 115 -12.08 -12.40 -18.79
N ILE A 116 -13.13 -11.59 -18.72
CA ILE A 116 -13.23 -10.33 -19.44
C ILE A 116 -13.73 -9.29 -18.44
N ASP A 117 -13.14 -8.10 -18.48
CA ASP A 117 -13.67 -6.94 -17.79
C ASP A 117 -14.77 -6.30 -18.64
N PHE A 118 -15.99 -6.19 -18.12
CA PHE A 118 -17.13 -5.64 -18.85
C PHE A 118 -18.14 -4.96 -17.92
N ASP A 119 -18.90 -4.01 -18.44
CA ASP A 119 -20.04 -3.44 -17.73
C ASP A 119 -21.28 -4.32 -17.95
N CYS A 120 -21.92 -4.76 -16.87
CA CYS A 120 -23.08 -5.63 -16.97
C CYS A 120 -24.34 -4.85 -17.38
N ASP A 121 -24.89 -5.18 -18.54
CA ASP A 121 -26.08 -4.55 -19.13
C ASP A 121 -27.40 -4.90 -18.43
N ALA A 122 -27.36 -5.74 -17.38
CA ALA A 122 -28.51 -6.07 -16.56
C ALA A 122 -28.82 -5.03 -15.46
N ASN A 123 -28.16 -3.86 -15.46
CA ASN A 123 -28.33 -2.79 -14.46
C ASN A 123 -28.02 -3.23 -13.01
N CYS A 124 -27.11 -4.19 -12.80
CA CYS A 124 -26.76 -4.67 -11.46
C CYS A 124 -25.77 -3.76 -10.69
N GLY A 125 -25.28 -2.69 -11.32
CA GLY A 125 -24.38 -1.70 -10.69
C GLY A 125 -23.00 -2.23 -10.33
N LYS A 126 -22.57 -3.34 -10.95
CA LYS A 126 -21.25 -3.97 -10.74
C LYS A 126 -20.55 -4.14 -12.08
N VAL A 127 -19.26 -3.84 -12.11
CA VAL A 127 -18.37 -4.27 -13.21
C VAL A 127 -18.23 -5.80 -13.13
N GLY A 128 -18.28 -6.47 -14.28
CA GLY A 128 -17.98 -7.89 -14.42
C GLY A 128 -16.52 -8.11 -14.70
N ASP A 129 -15.91 -8.99 -13.92
CA ASP A 129 -14.53 -9.44 -14.01
C ASP A 129 -14.49 -10.97 -14.19
N ARG A 130 -15.45 -11.55 -14.91
CA ARG A 130 -15.76 -13.00 -14.90
C ARG A 130 -16.34 -13.47 -16.22
N PHE A 131 -16.82 -14.72 -16.31
CA PHE A 131 -17.44 -15.24 -17.54
C PHE A 131 -18.75 -14.48 -17.87
N PRO A 132 -18.88 -13.84 -19.06
CA PRO A 132 -20.12 -13.18 -19.45
C PRO A 132 -21.04 -14.06 -20.29
N TYR A 133 -22.33 -13.76 -20.26
CA TYR A 133 -23.24 -14.02 -21.38
C TYR A 133 -23.18 -12.86 -22.37
N VAL A 134 -22.92 -13.15 -23.64
CA VAL A 134 -22.82 -12.14 -24.69
C VAL A 134 -23.95 -12.30 -25.69
N CYS A 135 -24.57 -11.18 -26.08
CA CYS A 135 -25.39 -11.12 -27.28
C CYS A 135 -24.55 -10.56 -28.45
N PRO A 136 -24.16 -11.38 -29.44
CA PRO A 136 -23.41 -10.90 -30.59
C PRO A 136 -24.24 -10.01 -31.54
N VAL A 137 -25.57 -10.03 -31.41
CA VAL A 137 -26.47 -9.24 -32.28
C VAL A 137 -26.67 -7.82 -31.73
N CYS A 138 -26.78 -7.67 -30.41
CA CYS A 138 -26.97 -6.37 -29.74
C CYS A 138 -25.68 -5.79 -29.17
N ASP A 139 -24.58 -6.55 -29.18
CA ASP A 139 -23.32 -6.20 -28.51
C ASP A 139 -23.49 -5.90 -27.01
N LEU A 140 -24.31 -6.73 -26.34
CA LEU A 140 -24.58 -6.61 -24.90
C LEU A 140 -23.90 -7.73 -24.11
N THR A 141 -23.43 -7.41 -22.92
CA THR A 141 -22.72 -8.30 -22.01
C THR A 141 -23.39 -8.34 -20.64
N PHE A 142 -23.64 -9.55 -20.13
CA PHE A 142 -24.36 -9.76 -18.88
C PHE A 142 -23.58 -10.70 -17.96
N HIS A 143 -23.61 -10.44 -16.64
CA HIS A 143 -23.16 -11.45 -15.68
C HIS A 143 -24.02 -12.72 -15.79
N VAL A 144 -23.40 -13.88 -15.57
CA VAL A 144 -24.12 -15.17 -15.46
C VAL A 144 -25.28 -15.07 -14.47
N ASP A 145 -25.04 -14.53 -13.27
CA ASP A 145 -26.08 -14.40 -12.25
C ASP A 145 -27.18 -13.41 -12.63
N CYS A 146 -26.90 -12.39 -13.43
CA CYS A 146 -27.92 -11.41 -13.80
C CYS A 146 -28.89 -11.95 -14.87
N VAL A 147 -28.42 -12.89 -15.69
CA VAL A 147 -29.24 -13.64 -16.67
C VAL A 147 -30.06 -14.71 -15.96
N TRP A 148 -29.47 -15.37 -14.97
CA TRP A 148 -30.06 -16.49 -14.25
C TRP A 148 -30.97 -16.09 -13.08
N HIS A 149 -30.63 -14.98 -12.44
CA HIS A 149 -31.35 -14.38 -11.33
C HIS A 149 -31.58 -12.91 -11.68
N PRO A 150 -32.39 -12.59 -12.71
CA PRO A 150 -32.83 -11.22 -12.93
C PRO A 150 -33.42 -10.77 -11.59
N SER A 151 -32.81 -9.76 -10.97
CA SER A 151 -33.34 -9.21 -9.73
C SER A 151 -34.76 -8.76 -10.04
N GLU A 152 -35.76 -9.53 -9.62
CA GLU A 152 -37.17 -9.12 -9.66
C GLU A 152 -37.45 -7.97 -8.68
N VAL A 153 -36.42 -7.20 -8.32
CA VAL A 153 -36.60 -5.90 -7.71
C VAL A 153 -37.12 -4.98 -8.81
N LYS A 154 -38.44 -5.04 -9.04
CA LYS A 154 -39.14 -3.89 -9.59
C LYS A 154 -38.85 -2.74 -8.63
N HIS A 155 -37.87 -1.91 -8.96
CA HIS A 155 -37.65 -0.68 -8.22
C HIS A 155 -38.91 0.15 -8.40
N PRO A 156 -39.68 0.40 -7.33
CA PRO A 156 -40.91 1.14 -7.44
C PRO A 156 -40.61 2.53 -8.01
N LEU A 157 -41.42 2.97 -8.99
CA LEU A 157 -41.21 4.27 -9.64
C LEU A 157 -41.26 5.43 -8.65
N GLU A 158 -41.91 5.25 -7.50
CA GLU A 158 -41.96 6.20 -6.40
C GLU A 158 -41.84 5.48 -5.04
N VAL A 159 -41.11 6.06 -4.09
CA VAL A 159 -40.96 5.57 -2.71
C VAL A 159 -41.27 6.67 -1.69
N ASN A 160 -42.01 6.30 -0.66
CA ASN A 160 -42.20 7.13 0.53
C ASN A 160 -41.06 6.85 1.51
N HIS A 161 -40.05 7.70 1.51
CA HIS A 161 -38.87 7.49 2.33
C HIS A 161 -39.05 8.09 3.74
N SER A 162 -38.60 7.37 4.78
CA SER A 162 -38.83 7.76 6.18
C SER A 162 -38.15 9.08 6.59
N TYR A 163 -37.15 9.52 5.82
CA TYR A 163 -36.44 10.80 5.96
C TYR A 163 -36.95 11.89 5.00
N HIS A 164 -37.89 11.54 4.13
CA HIS A 164 -38.53 12.46 3.21
C HIS A 164 -40.01 12.08 3.03
N SER A 165 -40.77 12.10 4.12
CA SER A 165 -42.16 11.60 4.14
C SER A 165 -43.19 12.56 3.53
N LYS A 166 -42.83 13.84 3.37
CA LYS A 166 -43.75 14.87 2.85
C LYS A 166 -43.97 14.76 1.34
N HIS A 167 -43.00 14.23 0.59
CA HIS A 167 -43.12 14.00 -0.84
C HIS A 167 -42.54 12.62 -1.19
N PRO A 168 -43.17 11.86 -2.10
CA PRO A 168 -42.56 10.66 -2.61
C PRO A 168 -41.29 11.00 -3.41
N LEU A 169 -40.25 10.19 -3.25
CA LEU A 169 -39.07 10.25 -4.12
C LEU A 169 -39.35 9.44 -5.37
N LYS A 170 -39.03 9.99 -6.53
CA LYS A 170 -39.21 9.29 -7.82
C LYS A 170 -37.92 8.63 -8.25
N LEU A 171 -38.02 7.48 -8.88
CA LEU A 171 -36.88 6.81 -9.50
C LEU A 171 -36.46 7.58 -10.76
N PHE A 172 -35.19 7.95 -10.83
CA PHE A 172 -34.56 8.56 -12.00
C PHE A 172 -33.59 7.58 -12.63
N ILE A 173 -33.58 7.55 -13.96
CA ILE A 173 -32.64 6.75 -14.77
C ILE A 173 -31.85 7.71 -15.66
N GLY A 174 -30.52 7.70 -15.54
CA GLY A 174 -29.63 8.53 -16.35
C GLY A 174 -29.04 9.72 -15.61
N GLN A 175 -28.91 10.87 -16.29
CA GLN A 175 -28.22 12.03 -15.73
C GLN A 175 -29.01 12.74 -14.63
N LEU A 176 -28.27 13.19 -13.62
CA LEU A 176 -28.77 14.02 -12.55
C LEU A 176 -29.28 15.37 -13.08
N PRO A 177 -30.32 15.96 -12.47
CA PRO A 177 -30.72 17.31 -12.80
C PRO A 177 -29.58 18.30 -12.56
N ASP A 178 -29.38 19.27 -13.47
CA ASP A 178 -28.30 20.26 -13.42
C ASP A 178 -28.27 21.10 -12.13
N TYR A 179 -29.42 21.24 -11.47
CA TYR A 179 -29.56 21.96 -10.20
C TYR A 179 -29.22 21.12 -8.95
N SER A 180 -28.97 19.83 -9.12
CA SER A 180 -28.56 18.96 -8.03
C SER A 180 -27.05 19.03 -7.83
N ASP A 181 -26.59 18.84 -6.60
CA ASP A 181 -25.17 18.82 -6.26
C ASP A 181 -24.50 17.46 -6.56
N GLY A 182 -25.25 16.54 -7.18
CA GLY A 182 -24.78 15.21 -7.54
C GLY A 182 -24.38 14.31 -6.37
N LYS A 183 -24.79 14.63 -5.13
CA LYS A 183 -24.45 13.87 -3.93
C LYS A 183 -25.70 13.33 -3.24
N CYS A 184 -25.58 12.15 -2.64
CA CYS A 184 -26.63 11.60 -1.79
C CYS A 184 -26.83 12.50 -0.57
N ARG A 185 -28.10 12.81 -0.26
CA ARG A 185 -28.45 13.68 0.86
C ARG A 185 -28.05 13.07 2.20
N LEU A 186 -28.10 11.74 2.33
CA LEU A 186 -27.81 11.06 3.59
C LEU A 186 -26.33 10.74 3.75
N CYS A 187 -25.71 10.00 2.82
CA CYS A 187 -24.34 9.51 3.02
C CYS A 187 -23.24 10.39 2.38
N GLU A 188 -23.61 11.51 1.75
CA GLU A 188 -22.72 12.43 1.01
C GLU A 188 -22.03 11.85 -0.24
N ARG A 189 -22.05 10.52 -0.45
CA ARG A 189 -21.43 9.89 -1.62
C ARG A 189 -21.96 10.50 -2.91
N LYS A 190 -21.05 10.68 -3.87
CA LYS A 190 -21.40 11.07 -5.22
C LYS A 190 -22.37 10.04 -5.80
N ILE A 191 -23.47 10.51 -6.38
CA ILE A 191 -24.43 9.66 -7.08
C ILE A 191 -23.85 9.45 -8.47
N ASP A 192 -23.02 8.42 -8.60
CA ASP A 192 -22.48 7.96 -9.88
C ASP A 192 -23.34 6.83 -10.50
N ASP A 193 -24.40 6.43 -9.81
CA ASP A 193 -25.33 5.38 -10.24
C ASP A 193 -26.24 5.87 -11.38
N ARG A 194 -26.46 5.02 -12.40
CA ARG A 194 -27.49 5.25 -13.43
C ARG A 194 -28.91 5.31 -12.86
N LEU A 195 -29.12 4.89 -11.61
CA LEU A 195 -30.40 4.79 -10.92
C LEU A 195 -30.32 5.45 -9.54
N PHE A 196 -31.19 6.42 -9.26
CA PHE A 196 -31.26 7.08 -7.96
C PHE A 196 -32.68 7.59 -7.71
N TYR A 197 -32.97 7.95 -6.45
CA TYR A 197 -34.27 8.50 -6.08
C TYR A 197 -34.17 9.99 -5.83
N HIS A 198 -35.07 10.76 -6.44
CA HIS A 198 -35.03 12.22 -6.35
C HIS A 198 -36.42 12.85 -6.21
N CYS A 199 -36.48 13.90 -5.38
CA CYS A 199 -37.61 14.82 -5.31
C CYS A 199 -37.18 16.20 -5.80
N SER A 200 -37.73 16.61 -6.96
CA SER A 200 -37.43 17.92 -7.56
C SER A 200 -37.91 19.09 -6.71
N SER A 201 -39.07 18.97 -6.06
CA SER A 201 -39.65 20.04 -5.23
C SER A 201 -38.79 20.39 -4.01
N CYS A 202 -38.01 19.45 -3.51
CA CYS A 202 -37.15 19.63 -2.33
C CYS A 202 -35.66 19.57 -2.64
N ASN A 203 -35.30 19.37 -3.91
CA ASN A 203 -33.95 19.05 -4.35
C ASN A 203 -33.30 18.01 -3.42
N PHE A 204 -33.94 16.84 -3.26
CA PHE A 204 -33.54 15.80 -2.32
C PHE A 204 -33.25 14.52 -3.09
N SER A 205 -31.97 14.14 -3.16
CA SER A 205 -31.50 12.96 -3.88
C SER A 205 -30.97 11.90 -2.92
N LEU A 206 -31.29 10.63 -3.16
CA LEU A 206 -30.73 9.48 -2.46
C LEU A 206 -30.16 8.50 -3.46
N ASP A 207 -28.97 7.97 -3.14
CA ASP A 207 -28.46 6.77 -3.80
C ASP A 207 -29.31 5.55 -3.44
N MET A 208 -29.17 4.48 -4.22
CA MET A 208 -29.93 3.24 -3.99
C MET A 208 -29.65 2.62 -2.62
N ARG A 209 -28.40 2.73 -2.14
CA ARG A 209 -27.99 2.15 -0.85
C ARG A 209 -28.73 2.79 0.31
N CYS A 210 -28.91 4.10 0.30
CA CYS A 210 -29.58 4.86 1.34
C CYS A 210 -31.11 4.70 1.31
N VAL A 211 -31.69 4.29 0.18
CA VAL A 211 -33.10 3.92 0.09
C VAL A 211 -33.33 2.52 0.66
N LEU A 212 -32.44 1.57 0.34
CA LEU A 212 -32.55 0.17 0.79
C LEU A 212 -32.11 0.00 2.26
N HIS A 213 -31.05 0.70 2.64
CA HIS A 213 -30.39 0.62 3.95
C HIS A 213 -30.17 2.05 4.50
N PRO A 214 -31.25 2.75 4.87
CA PRO A 214 -31.14 4.09 5.40
C PRO A 214 -30.36 4.10 6.74
N PRO A 215 -29.53 5.12 7.01
CA PRO A 215 -28.88 5.28 8.31
C PRO A 215 -29.92 5.32 9.46
N PRO A 216 -29.57 4.94 10.69
CA PRO A 216 -30.50 4.96 11.82
C PRO A 216 -30.87 6.38 12.25
N LYS A 217 -32.15 6.61 12.59
CA LYS A 217 -32.67 7.95 12.98
C LYS A 217 -32.06 8.46 14.27
N SER A 218 -31.91 7.55 15.22
CA SER A 218 -31.35 7.79 16.54
C SER A 218 -30.33 6.70 16.83
N LEU A 219 -29.18 7.10 17.36
CA LEU A 219 -28.08 6.22 17.70
C LEU A 219 -27.66 6.51 19.14
N LEU A 220 -27.65 5.48 20.01
CA LEU A 220 -26.95 5.54 21.29
C LEU A 220 -25.63 4.80 21.12
N ASP A 221 -24.56 5.57 20.94
CA ASP A 221 -23.22 5.03 20.89
C ASP A 221 -22.35 5.74 21.92
N VAL A 222 -22.36 5.19 23.14
CA VAL A 222 -21.56 5.67 24.27
C VAL A 222 -20.07 5.65 23.93
N LYS A 223 -19.64 4.88 22.92
CA LYS A 223 -18.24 4.92 22.51
C LYS A 223 -17.86 6.23 21.84
N THR A 224 -18.81 6.85 21.16
CA THR A 224 -18.65 8.10 20.40
C THR A 224 -19.10 9.32 21.20
N HIS A 225 -20.24 9.24 21.86
CA HIS A 225 -20.78 10.32 22.67
C HIS A 225 -21.75 9.76 23.72
N GLU A 226 -21.75 10.32 24.93
CA GLU A 226 -22.50 9.76 26.07
C GLU A 226 -24.02 9.82 25.90
N HIS A 227 -24.52 10.77 25.10
CA HIS A 227 -25.94 10.95 24.85
C HIS A 227 -26.39 10.38 23.49
N THR A 228 -27.70 10.16 23.36
CA THR A 228 -28.31 9.77 22.08
C THR A 228 -28.10 10.85 21.01
N LEU A 229 -27.59 10.41 19.86
CA LEU A 229 -27.40 11.21 18.67
C LEU A 229 -28.60 11.05 17.73
N THR A 230 -29.07 12.13 17.13
CA THR A 230 -30.19 12.14 16.18
C THR A 230 -29.71 12.60 14.81
N LEU A 231 -30.06 11.87 13.76
CA LEU A 231 -29.73 12.23 12.39
C LEU A 231 -30.60 13.39 11.91
N LEU A 232 -29.98 14.42 11.34
CA LEU A 232 -30.67 15.56 10.72
C LEU A 232 -30.59 15.50 9.19
N PRO A 233 -31.51 14.86 8.46
CA PRO A 233 -31.41 14.59 7.01
C PRO A 233 -31.60 15.84 6.11
N ARG A 234 -30.76 16.86 6.26
CA ARG A 234 -30.87 18.16 5.59
C ARG A 234 -29.49 18.69 5.19
N LEU A 235 -29.48 19.67 4.28
CA LEU A 235 -28.30 20.51 4.08
C LEU A 235 -28.16 21.44 5.29
N LEU A 236 -26.95 21.43 5.86
CA LEU A 236 -26.57 22.21 7.02
C LEU A 236 -25.04 22.26 7.06
N SER A 237 -24.46 23.45 7.07
CA SER A 237 -23.03 23.62 7.33
C SER A 237 -22.77 23.50 8.83
N PHE A 238 -21.80 22.65 9.21
CA PHE A 238 -21.38 22.45 10.60
C PHE A 238 -19.91 22.08 10.68
N ALA A 239 -19.27 22.35 11.82
CA ALA A 239 -17.96 21.81 12.14
C ALA A 239 -18.14 20.49 12.91
N CYS A 240 -17.48 19.43 12.47
CA CYS A 240 -17.56 18.14 13.13
C CYS A 240 -16.68 18.11 14.38
N ASN A 241 -17.27 17.88 15.56
CA ASN A 241 -16.54 17.85 16.82
C ASN A 241 -15.51 16.71 16.89
N ALA A 242 -15.66 15.64 16.11
CA ALA A 242 -14.74 14.51 16.14
C ALA A 242 -13.49 14.69 15.26
N CYS A 243 -13.58 15.44 14.16
CA CYS A 243 -12.47 15.58 13.21
C CYS A 243 -12.06 17.03 12.89
N GLY A 244 -12.84 18.02 13.32
CA GLY A 244 -12.60 19.44 13.07
C GLY A 244 -12.84 19.91 11.64
N LEU A 245 -13.25 19.01 10.73
CA LEU A 245 -13.58 19.38 9.35
C LEU A 245 -15.04 19.82 9.22
N ASN A 246 -15.29 20.71 8.26
CA ASN A 246 -16.65 21.15 7.94
C ASN A 246 -17.41 20.04 7.20
N GLY A 247 -18.67 19.83 7.58
CA GLY A 247 -19.67 19.06 6.84
C GLY A 247 -20.76 19.98 6.31
N ASP A 248 -21.43 19.57 5.24
CA ASP A 248 -22.49 20.36 4.58
C ASP A 248 -23.88 19.70 4.62
N ARG A 249 -23.97 18.47 5.15
CA ARG A 249 -25.23 17.72 5.17
C ARG A 249 -25.28 16.66 6.25
N SER A 250 -26.50 16.37 6.67
CA SER A 250 -26.89 15.18 7.41
C SER A 250 -25.97 14.79 8.58
N PRO A 251 -25.66 15.73 9.52
CA PRO A 251 -24.95 15.38 10.74
C PRO A 251 -25.82 14.52 11.66
N TYR A 252 -25.14 13.75 12.51
CA TYR A 252 -25.71 13.32 13.78
C TYR A 252 -25.49 14.44 14.82
N MET A 253 -26.56 14.79 15.54
CA MET A 253 -26.51 15.82 16.58
C MET A 253 -26.91 15.30 17.95
N CYS A 254 -26.26 15.77 19.00
CA CYS A 254 -26.78 15.74 20.35
C CYS A 254 -27.29 17.15 20.72
N VAL A 255 -28.60 17.27 20.94
CA VAL A 255 -29.22 18.54 21.35
C VAL A 255 -28.75 18.99 22.74
N GLN A 256 -28.43 18.04 23.64
CA GLN A 256 -28.04 18.34 25.02
C GLN A 256 -26.64 18.96 25.12
N CYS A 257 -25.74 18.57 24.22
CA CYS A 257 -24.33 18.97 24.26
C CYS A 257 -23.92 19.89 23.10
N ASP A 258 -24.84 20.25 22.21
CA ASP A 258 -24.53 20.92 20.93
C ASP A 258 -23.43 20.21 20.14
N PHE A 259 -23.40 18.87 20.23
CA PHE A 259 -22.39 18.04 19.59
C PHE A 259 -22.86 17.62 18.20
N MET A 260 -22.06 17.88 17.17
CA MET A 260 -22.32 17.49 15.78
C MET A 260 -21.18 16.64 15.23
N ILE A 261 -21.53 15.55 14.57
CA ILE A 261 -20.56 14.61 14.02
C ILE A 261 -20.96 14.15 12.61
N HIS A 262 -19.96 14.02 11.73
CA HIS A 262 -20.16 13.35 10.44
C HIS A 262 -20.54 11.89 10.65
N GLN A 263 -21.34 11.33 9.75
CA GLN A 263 -21.73 9.91 9.82
C GLN A 263 -20.52 8.98 9.74
N ASP A 264 -19.54 9.33 8.90
CA ASP A 264 -18.31 8.56 8.74
C ASP A 264 -17.33 8.70 9.93
N CYS A 265 -17.55 9.67 10.81
CA CYS A 265 -16.75 9.87 12.02
C CYS A 265 -17.27 9.06 13.22
N LEU A 266 -18.48 8.50 13.15
CA LEU A 266 -19.02 7.60 14.18
C LEU A 266 -18.12 6.36 14.36
N GLY A 267 -17.55 5.85 13.26
CA GLY A 267 -16.71 4.66 13.25
C GLY A 267 -15.22 4.92 13.53
N LEU A 268 -14.83 6.11 13.99
CA LEU A 268 -13.42 6.40 14.27
C LEU A 268 -12.90 5.48 15.40
N PRO A 269 -11.77 4.78 15.20
CA PRO A 269 -11.22 3.84 16.17
C PRO A 269 -10.71 4.54 17.44
N ARG A 270 -10.58 3.82 18.55
CA ARG A 270 -10.20 4.39 19.85
C ARG A 270 -8.72 4.27 20.15
N LEU A 271 -8.08 3.16 19.80
CA LEU A 271 -6.65 2.94 20.03
C LEU A 271 -6.04 2.30 18.79
N ILE A 272 -5.06 2.96 18.18
CA ILE A 272 -4.47 2.53 16.92
C ILE A 272 -2.96 2.71 16.91
N ASN A 273 -2.30 2.05 15.96
CA ASN A 273 -0.94 2.35 15.55
C ASN A 273 -0.95 3.17 14.26
N ILE A 274 0.03 4.06 14.11
CA ILE A 274 0.28 4.78 12.87
C ILE A 274 1.75 4.66 12.50
N ASN A 275 2.05 4.70 11.21
CA ASN A 275 3.41 4.60 10.71
C ASN A 275 4.25 5.89 10.83
N ARG A 276 3.73 6.91 11.52
CA ARG A 276 4.41 8.19 11.81
C ARG A 276 4.88 8.30 13.26
N HIS A 277 4.57 7.31 14.11
CA HIS A 277 4.88 7.35 15.53
C HIS A 277 5.03 5.95 16.12
N ASP A 278 5.98 5.76 17.03
CA ASP A 278 6.32 4.43 17.52
C ASP A 278 5.31 3.85 18.51
N HIS A 279 4.64 4.71 19.26
CA HIS A 279 3.66 4.33 20.28
C HIS A 279 2.24 4.33 19.74
N ARG A 280 1.39 3.50 20.37
CA ARG A 280 -0.06 3.57 20.19
C ARG A 280 -0.58 4.96 20.53
N ILE A 281 -1.54 5.41 19.73
CA ILE A 281 -2.25 6.67 19.93
C ILE A 281 -3.72 6.41 20.21
N SER A 282 -4.29 7.16 21.16
CA SER A 282 -5.68 7.03 21.57
C SER A 282 -6.51 8.23 21.14
N ARG A 283 -7.75 7.98 20.76
CA ARG A 283 -8.74 8.99 20.42
C ARG A 283 -9.16 9.76 21.67
N THR A 284 -9.15 11.08 21.59
CA THR A 284 -9.72 11.98 22.59
C THR A 284 -10.76 12.88 21.96
N SER A 285 -11.84 13.16 22.68
CA SER A 285 -12.92 14.05 22.25
C SER A 285 -12.55 15.54 22.41
N VAL A 286 -11.62 15.84 23.30
CA VAL A 286 -11.11 17.21 23.54
C VAL A 286 -9.61 17.11 23.78
N LEU A 287 -8.82 17.84 22.99
CA LEU A 287 -7.35 17.84 23.12
C LEU A 287 -6.88 18.73 24.29
N GLY A 288 -7.68 19.72 24.70
CA GLY A 288 -7.28 20.76 25.65
C GLY A 288 -6.41 21.81 24.98
N VAL A 289 -6.22 23.00 25.58
CA VAL A 289 -5.43 24.09 24.97
C VAL A 289 -4.03 23.58 24.63
N VAL A 290 -3.79 23.35 23.34
CA VAL A 290 -2.57 22.74 22.82
C VAL A 290 -2.17 23.55 21.60
N ASP A 291 -1.04 24.24 21.68
CA ASP A 291 -0.39 24.88 20.52
C ASP A 291 0.53 23.84 19.86
N SER A 292 -0.08 22.85 19.19
CA SER A 292 0.64 21.79 18.48
C SER A 292 0.22 21.67 17.03
N VAL A 293 1.15 21.11 16.25
CA VAL A 293 0.93 20.70 14.86
C VAL A 293 0.66 19.21 14.79
N CYS A 294 -0.15 18.79 13.83
CA CYS A 294 -0.47 17.39 13.61
C CYS A 294 0.78 16.62 13.17
N GLY A 295 1.08 15.49 13.82
CA GLY A 295 2.25 14.65 13.51
C GLY A 295 2.26 14.04 12.10
N VAL A 296 1.12 14.05 11.38
CA VAL A 296 1.00 13.54 10.00
C VAL A 296 1.03 14.68 8.97
N CYS A 297 0.05 15.59 9.01
CA CYS A 297 -0.08 16.65 7.99
C CYS A 297 0.70 17.93 8.30
N ARG A 298 1.30 18.04 9.50
CA ARG A 298 2.07 19.20 9.99
C ARG A 298 1.32 20.54 10.03
N LYS A 299 -0.01 20.53 9.85
CA LYS A 299 -0.88 21.70 10.04
C LYS A 299 -1.27 21.86 11.50
N LYS A 300 -1.61 23.10 11.89
CA LYS A 300 -2.14 23.42 13.22
C LYS A 300 -3.36 22.54 13.57
N VAL A 301 -3.42 22.13 14.82
CA VAL A 301 -4.55 21.36 15.35
C VAL A 301 -5.50 22.30 16.08
N ASP A 302 -6.77 22.22 15.75
CA ASP A 302 -7.81 22.88 16.52
C ASP A 302 -8.10 22.06 17.78
N TRP A 303 -7.73 22.60 18.94
CA TRP A 303 -7.89 21.94 20.22
C TRP A 303 -9.34 21.78 20.69
N THR A 304 -10.28 22.51 20.06
CA THR A 304 -11.70 22.44 20.38
C THR A 304 -12.37 21.18 19.82
N CYS A 305 -11.66 20.47 18.95
CA CYS A 305 -12.13 19.25 18.30
C CYS A 305 -11.36 18.01 18.78
N GLY A 306 -11.91 16.85 18.48
CA GLY A 306 -11.28 15.57 18.74
C GLY A 306 -10.04 15.30 17.88
N GLY A 307 -9.19 14.42 18.38
CA GLY A 307 -7.95 14.00 17.72
C GLY A 307 -7.38 12.75 18.37
N TYR A 308 -6.18 12.37 17.96
CA TYR A 308 -5.42 11.29 18.59
C TYR A 308 -4.22 11.85 19.33
N THR A 309 -3.93 11.27 20.49
CA THR A 309 -2.79 11.66 21.34
C THR A 309 -1.98 10.43 21.74
N CYS A 310 -0.68 10.63 21.96
CA CYS A 310 0.16 9.61 22.58
C CYS A 310 0.21 9.83 24.10
N HIS A 311 0.01 8.76 24.88
CA HIS A 311 0.17 8.83 26.33
C HIS A 311 1.64 8.86 26.78
N LYS A 312 2.55 8.26 25.99
CA LYS A 312 3.99 8.19 26.28
C LYS A 312 4.77 9.43 25.81
N CYS A 313 4.28 10.13 24.79
CA CYS A 313 4.93 11.29 24.19
C CYS A 313 4.04 12.54 24.36
N PRO A 314 4.25 13.33 25.43
CA PRO A 314 3.49 14.56 25.66
C PRO A 314 3.58 15.51 24.46
N GLY A 315 2.44 16.06 24.04
CA GLY A 315 2.36 17.02 22.94
C GLY A 315 2.27 16.41 21.54
N TYR A 316 2.43 15.08 21.38
CA TYR A 316 2.19 14.42 20.10
C TYR A 316 0.69 14.28 19.84
N VAL A 317 0.21 15.01 18.83
CA VAL A 317 -1.20 15.07 18.44
C VAL A 317 -1.36 14.80 16.95
N VAL A 318 -2.47 14.18 16.57
CA VAL A 318 -2.80 13.89 15.16
C VAL A 318 -4.28 14.17 14.93
N HIS A 319 -4.62 14.84 13.83
CA HIS A 319 -6.04 15.01 13.44
C HIS A 319 -6.69 13.64 13.23
N SER A 320 -7.96 13.50 13.60
CA SER A 320 -8.67 12.22 13.48
C SER A 320 -8.62 11.62 12.06
N LYS A 321 -8.85 12.44 11.03
CA LYS A 321 -8.78 12.00 9.63
C LYS A 321 -7.36 11.73 9.14
N CYS A 322 -6.35 12.39 9.72
CA CYS A 322 -4.96 12.09 9.39
C CYS A 322 -4.53 10.75 9.98
N ALA A 323 -4.95 10.45 11.22
CA ALA A 323 -4.63 9.22 11.91
C ALA A 323 -5.25 7.99 11.22
N THR A 324 -6.45 8.13 10.66
CA THR A 324 -7.17 7.05 9.96
C THR A 324 -7.01 7.07 8.44
N ARG A 325 -6.01 7.80 7.91
CA ARG A 325 -5.74 7.85 6.46
C ARG A 325 -5.18 6.51 6.00
N LEU A 326 -5.59 6.04 4.81
CA LEU A 326 -5.27 4.68 4.32
C LEU A 326 -3.76 4.38 4.22
N ASP A 327 -2.90 5.38 4.06
CA ASP A 327 -1.43 5.26 4.01
C ASP A 327 -0.74 5.55 5.36
N VAL A 328 -1.51 5.66 6.46
CA VAL A 328 -1.00 6.03 7.79
C VAL A 328 -1.24 4.94 8.82
N TRP A 329 -2.41 4.28 8.81
CA TRP A 329 -2.76 3.21 9.75
C TRP A 329 -3.10 1.89 9.05
N ASN A 330 -3.00 0.78 9.77
CA ASN A 330 -3.26 -0.57 9.26
C ASN A 330 -4.72 -1.04 9.37
N GLY A 331 -5.64 -0.18 9.82
CA GLY A 331 -7.05 -0.54 9.96
C GLY A 331 -7.38 -1.41 11.17
N LYS A 332 -6.44 -1.63 12.10
CA LYS A 332 -6.66 -2.47 13.31
C LYS A 332 -7.03 -1.61 14.52
N GLU A 333 -8.15 -1.93 15.15
CA GLU A 333 -8.54 -1.40 16.47
C GLU A 333 -7.84 -2.19 17.57
N LEU A 334 -7.23 -1.49 18.53
CA LEU A 334 -6.38 -2.08 19.57
C LEU A 334 -6.95 -1.90 20.97
N GLU A 335 -8.13 -1.28 21.13
CA GLU A 335 -8.82 -1.18 22.42
C GLU A 335 -9.01 -2.57 23.05
N GLY A 336 -8.51 -2.75 24.28
CA GLY A 336 -8.60 -4.02 25.02
C GLY A 336 -7.52 -5.06 24.67
N LEU A 337 -6.63 -4.78 23.71
CA LEU A 337 -5.50 -5.65 23.40
C LEU A 337 -4.24 -5.21 24.16
N PRO A 338 -3.45 -6.14 24.73
CA PRO A 338 -2.18 -5.80 25.38
C PRO A 338 -1.20 -5.18 24.38
N GLU A 339 -0.29 -4.33 24.89
CA GLU A 339 0.78 -3.77 24.08
C GLU A 339 1.85 -4.84 23.82
N GLU A 340 2.06 -5.19 22.55
CA GLU A 340 3.16 -6.06 22.14
C GLU A 340 4.45 -5.25 22.18
N ILE A 341 5.28 -5.49 23.21
CA ILE A 341 6.58 -4.85 23.34
C ILE A 341 7.59 -5.69 22.54
N GLU A 342 7.70 -5.42 21.24
CA GLU A 342 8.70 -6.06 20.36
C GLU A 342 9.96 -5.18 20.14
N ASP A 343 10.29 -4.30 21.07
CA ASP A 343 11.49 -3.47 20.96
C ASP A 343 12.67 -4.21 21.57
N THR A 344 13.16 -5.24 20.87
CA THR A 344 14.41 -5.90 21.26
C THR A 344 15.59 -5.07 20.80
N GLU A 345 16.43 -4.64 21.74
CA GLU A 345 17.69 -3.94 21.45
C GLU A 345 18.50 -4.68 20.35
N PRO A 346 19.16 -3.92 19.45
CA PRO A 346 19.88 -4.49 18.32
C PRO A 346 21.10 -5.30 18.77
N TYR A 347 21.68 -4.99 19.92
CA TYR A 347 22.81 -5.72 20.47
C TYR A 347 22.82 -5.68 21.99
N VAL A 348 23.56 -6.61 22.58
CA VAL A 348 23.90 -6.59 24.00
C VAL A 348 25.30 -6.01 24.15
N VAL A 349 25.47 -5.03 25.05
CA VAL A 349 26.78 -4.46 25.40
C VAL A 349 27.52 -5.42 26.32
N ILE A 350 28.70 -5.88 25.91
CA ILE A 350 29.55 -6.77 26.72
C ILE A 350 30.53 -5.94 27.55
N ASN A 351 31.09 -4.88 26.95
CA ASN A 351 31.92 -3.85 27.58
C ASN A 351 31.95 -2.59 26.70
N ASP A 352 32.64 -1.54 27.13
CA ASP A 352 32.72 -0.23 26.44
C ASP A 352 33.10 -0.28 24.96
N THR A 353 33.76 -1.36 24.50
CA THR A 353 34.22 -1.50 23.11
C THR A 353 33.69 -2.76 22.43
N THR A 354 32.90 -3.60 23.10
CA THR A 354 32.50 -4.91 22.59
C THR A 354 31.00 -5.11 22.69
N ILE A 355 30.39 -5.51 21.58
CA ILE A 355 28.96 -5.79 21.48
C ILE A 355 28.72 -7.21 20.93
N GLN A 356 27.58 -7.79 21.30
CA GLN A 356 27.03 -8.99 20.65
C GLN A 356 25.81 -8.58 19.83
N HIS A 357 25.96 -8.54 18.52
CA HIS A 357 24.92 -8.05 17.61
C HIS A 357 23.92 -9.17 17.23
N PHE A 358 22.63 -8.84 17.11
CA PHE A 358 21.58 -9.84 16.87
C PHE A 358 21.75 -10.64 15.58
N SER A 359 22.38 -10.03 14.56
CA SER A 359 22.64 -10.66 13.27
C SER A 359 23.93 -11.48 13.24
N HIS A 360 24.74 -11.43 14.29
CA HIS A 360 26.02 -12.14 14.39
C HIS A 360 26.27 -12.57 15.84
N LYS A 361 25.42 -13.48 16.34
CA LYS A 361 25.43 -13.89 17.75
C LYS A 361 26.59 -14.81 18.11
N GLU A 362 27.14 -15.54 17.13
CA GLU A 362 28.19 -16.52 17.35
C GLU A 362 29.52 -15.89 17.79
N HIS A 363 29.77 -14.62 17.44
CA HIS A 363 31.00 -13.92 17.77
C HIS A 363 30.73 -12.51 18.32
N TYR A 364 31.75 -11.94 18.96
CA TYR A 364 31.70 -10.58 19.47
C TYR A 364 32.29 -9.59 18.46
N LEU A 365 31.67 -8.42 18.36
CA LEU A 365 32.17 -7.33 17.53
C LEU A 365 32.88 -6.29 18.40
N ARG A 366 34.07 -5.88 17.98
CA ARG A 366 34.89 -4.88 18.67
C ARG A 366 34.89 -3.55 17.91
N LEU A 367 34.70 -2.46 18.63
CA LEU A 367 34.75 -1.11 18.13
C LEU A 367 36.18 -0.73 17.77
N ASN A 368 36.37 -0.30 16.52
CA ASN A 368 37.59 0.30 16.03
C ASN A 368 37.35 1.80 15.85
N ALA A 369 37.93 2.60 16.76
CA ALA A 369 37.73 4.05 16.80
C ALA A 369 38.52 4.80 15.71
N THR A 370 39.58 4.20 15.18
CA THR A 370 40.46 4.80 14.15
C THR A 370 40.37 4.02 12.86
N CYS A 371 39.78 4.62 11.82
CA CYS A 371 39.96 4.15 10.44
C CYS A 371 41.41 4.43 10.01
N ILE A 372 42.27 3.42 9.98
CA ILE A 372 43.51 3.52 9.21
C ILE A 372 43.10 3.38 7.74
N LEU A 373 43.39 4.41 6.94
CA LEU A 373 43.01 4.64 5.53
C LEU A 373 43.48 3.56 4.51
N ARG A 374 43.82 2.34 4.93
CA ARG A 374 44.59 1.37 4.13
C ARG A 374 43.80 0.22 3.50
N GLU A 375 42.51 0.02 3.80
CA GLU A 375 41.77 -1.13 3.26
C GLU A 375 40.49 -0.71 2.54
N GLU A 376 40.61 -0.37 1.26
CA GLU A 376 39.52 0.09 0.38
C GLU A 376 38.44 -0.97 0.11
N ASN A 377 38.66 -2.21 0.55
CA ASN A 377 37.79 -3.35 0.30
C ASN A 377 36.86 -3.69 1.48
N LYS A 378 37.07 -3.11 2.67
CA LYS A 378 36.21 -3.37 3.83
C LYS A 378 34.88 -2.62 3.67
N ARG A 379 33.78 -3.36 3.81
CA ARG A 379 32.41 -2.87 3.62
C ARG A 379 31.52 -3.36 4.74
N CYS A 380 30.50 -2.57 5.05
CA CYS A 380 29.52 -2.92 6.06
C CYS A 380 28.61 -4.05 5.56
N ASN A 381 28.47 -5.12 6.33
CA ASN A 381 27.60 -6.24 5.98
C ASN A 381 26.10 -5.88 5.98
N ILE A 382 25.71 -4.80 6.67
CA ILE A 382 24.32 -4.35 6.72
C ILE A 382 23.98 -3.50 5.48
N CYS A 383 24.71 -2.41 5.24
CA CYS A 383 24.37 -1.43 4.19
C CYS A 383 25.23 -1.53 2.92
N THR A 384 26.15 -2.51 2.84
CA THR A 384 27.09 -2.77 1.73
C THR A 384 28.06 -1.62 1.36
N HIS A 385 27.96 -0.46 2.03
CA HIS A 385 28.83 0.69 1.82
C HIS A 385 30.24 0.51 2.41
N PRO A 386 31.27 1.17 1.83
CA PRO A 386 32.64 1.12 2.32
C PRO A 386 32.83 1.63 3.77
N ILE A 387 33.77 1.02 4.49
CA ILE A 387 34.25 1.47 5.80
C ILE A 387 35.46 2.39 5.58
N SER A 388 35.24 3.65 5.22
CA SER A 388 36.33 4.57 4.86
C SER A 388 36.55 5.71 5.85
N LEU A 389 35.49 6.21 6.50
CA LEU A 389 35.52 7.49 7.22
C LEU A 389 34.95 7.45 8.65
N HIS A 390 34.32 6.35 9.06
CA HIS A 390 33.58 6.24 10.32
C HIS A 390 34.09 5.10 11.19
N SER A 391 33.96 5.24 12.51
CA SER A 391 34.15 4.14 13.45
C SER A 391 33.28 2.94 13.07
N PHE A 392 33.79 1.74 13.25
CA PHE A 392 33.12 0.52 12.86
C PHE A 392 33.31 -0.58 13.90
N TYR A 393 32.36 -1.51 13.93
CA TYR A 393 32.44 -2.75 14.69
C TYR A 393 32.96 -3.86 13.77
N GLY A 394 34.04 -4.52 14.14
CA GLY A 394 34.60 -5.65 13.40
C GLY A 394 34.57 -6.92 14.25
N CYS A 395 34.20 -8.04 13.65
CA CYS A 395 34.36 -9.35 14.25
C CYS A 395 35.85 -9.71 14.34
N MET A 396 36.25 -10.35 15.45
CA MET A 396 37.63 -10.80 15.64
C MET A 396 37.91 -12.13 14.93
N ASP A 397 36.86 -12.92 14.69
CA ASP A 397 36.95 -14.29 14.21
C ASP A 397 36.64 -14.44 12.70
N CYS A 398 35.93 -13.47 12.11
CA CYS A 398 35.57 -13.49 10.70
C CYS A 398 35.53 -12.09 10.07
N ALA A 399 35.31 -12.00 8.77
CA ALA A 399 35.27 -10.75 8.02
C ALA A 399 33.98 -9.92 8.19
N PHE A 400 33.21 -10.16 9.26
CA PHE A 400 31.95 -9.45 9.52
C PHE A 400 32.22 -8.05 10.12
N ILE A 401 31.76 -7.01 9.44
CA ILE A 401 32.02 -5.61 9.78
C ILE A 401 30.74 -4.79 9.66
N LEU A 402 30.46 -3.92 10.63
CA LEU A 402 29.33 -2.99 10.64
C LEU A 402 29.81 -1.56 10.85
N HIS A 403 29.22 -0.58 10.16
CA HIS A 403 29.32 0.81 10.63
C HIS A 403 28.74 0.90 12.05
N LYS A 404 29.28 1.80 12.88
CA LYS A 404 28.72 2.06 14.22
C LYS A 404 27.20 2.32 14.16
N ASN A 405 26.77 3.23 13.29
CA ASN A 405 25.36 3.57 13.12
C ASN A 405 24.52 2.38 12.62
N CYS A 406 25.08 1.53 11.74
CA CYS A 406 24.37 0.35 11.26
C CYS A 406 24.14 -0.70 12.36
N ALA A 407 25.03 -0.78 13.35
CA ALA A 407 24.84 -1.66 14.50
C ALA A 407 23.70 -1.19 15.41
N GLU A 408 23.33 0.09 15.39
CA GLU A 408 22.26 0.68 16.21
C GLU A 408 20.87 0.54 15.57
N PHE A 409 20.77 0.02 14.35
CA PHE A 409 19.50 -0.15 13.65
C PHE A 409 18.58 -1.14 14.37
N LEU A 410 17.37 -0.69 14.71
CA LEU A 410 16.34 -1.50 15.38
C LEU A 410 15.93 -2.71 14.53
N LYS A 411 15.63 -3.83 15.20
CA LYS A 411 15.18 -5.07 14.54
C LYS A 411 13.79 -4.93 13.92
N SER A 412 12.95 -4.10 14.50
CA SER A 412 11.57 -3.86 14.07
C SER A 412 11.28 -2.37 14.24
N ARG A 413 10.62 -1.76 13.26
CA ARG A 413 10.27 -0.33 13.33
C ARG A 413 9.10 0.02 12.43
N TRP A 414 8.41 1.11 12.77
CA TRP A 414 7.49 1.76 11.84
C TRP A 414 8.27 2.54 10.77
N HIS A 415 7.70 2.61 9.58
CA HIS A 415 8.29 3.34 8.47
C HIS A 415 7.22 4.07 7.66
N VAL A 416 7.48 5.30 7.25
CA VAL A 416 6.48 6.19 6.64
C VAL A 416 5.87 5.67 5.33
N LEU A 417 6.53 4.71 4.68
CA LEU A 417 6.09 4.08 3.43
C LEU A 417 5.32 2.76 3.62
N HIS A 418 5.08 2.32 4.86
CA HIS A 418 4.36 1.08 5.14
C HIS A 418 3.54 1.17 6.42
N ASN A 419 2.39 0.50 6.45
CA ASN A 419 1.47 0.61 7.59
C ASN A 419 1.68 -0.46 8.65
N GLU A 420 2.65 -1.36 8.48
CA GLU A 420 3.04 -2.37 9.47
C GLU A 420 4.51 -2.19 9.85
N ARG A 421 4.93 -2.80 10.97
CA ARG A 421 6.33 -2.80 11.38
C ARG A 421 7.17 -3.57 10.37
N LEU A 422 8.26 -2.96 9.93
CA LEU A 422 9.26 -3.59 9.07
C LEU A 422 10.32 -4.26 9.94
N THR A 423 10.70 -5.48 9.56
CA THR A 423 11.73 -6.27 10.24
C THR A 423 13.07 -6.18 9.51
N LEU A 424 14.15 -5.96 10.25
CA LEU A 424 15.51 -5.95 9.73
C LEU A 424 16.05 -7.38 9.61
N ALA A 425 16.35 -7.82 8.40
CA ALA A 425 16.85 -9.16 8.13
C ALA A 425 17.84 -9.17 6.94
N PRO A 426 18.76 -10.16 6.86
CA PRO A 426 19.57 -10.36 5.66
C PRO A 426 18.69 -10.76 4.46
N SER A 427 19.08 -10.35 3.25
CA SER A 427 18.46 -10.84 2.02
C SER A 427 18.84 -12.30 1.77
N ASN A 428 17.84 -13.15 1.49
CA ASN A 428 18.06 -14.51 0.96
C ASN A 428 18.01 -14.55 -0.58
N ALA A 429 17.59 -13.45 -1.22
CA ALA A 429 17.56 -13.34 -2.67
C ALA A 429 18.92 -12.89 -3.20
N SER A 430 19.22 -13.27 -4.44
CA SER A 430 20.48 -12.89 -5.10
C SER A 430 20.63 -11.37 -5.22
N TYR A 431 19.54 -10.66 -5.50
CA TYR A 431 19.39 -9.21 -5.37
C TYR A 431 17.92 -8.83 -5.13
N ILE A 432 17.69 -7.61 -4.67
CA ILE A 432 16.37 -7.01 -4.41
C ILE A 432 16.38 -5.58 -4.95
N VAL A 433 15.25 -5.11 -5.49
CA VAL A 433 15.02 -3.70 -5.83
C VAL A 433 14.39 -3.01 -4.63
N CYS A 434 14.95 -1.89 -4.18
CA CYS A 434 14.36 -1.13 -3.09
C CYS A 434 13.08 -0.40 -3.53
N ASP A 435 11.96 -0.64 -2.83
CA ASP A 435 10.66 -0.01 -3.16
C ASP A 435 10.63 1.52 -3.01
N ALA A 436 11.62 2.11 -2.31
CA ALA A 436 11.69 3.55 -2.09
C ALA A 436 12.59 4.29 -3.08
N CYS A 437 13.75 3.72 -3.44
CA CYS A 437 14.73 4.40 -4.29
C CYS A 437 15.01 3.68 -5.62
N GLY A 438 14.48 2.48 -5.84
CA GLY A 438 14.73 1.70 -7.06
C GLY A 438 16.14 1.10 -7.18
N ILE A 439 17.07 1.42 -6.27
CA ILE A 439 18.43 0.85 -6.29
C ILE A 439 18.36 -0.65 -5.99
N ILE A 440 19.15 -1.42 -6.74
CA ILE A 440 19.37 -2.84 -6.47
C ILE A 440 20.40 -3.07 -5.37
N PHE A 441 20.10 -3.98 -4.46
CA PHE A 441 20.94 -4.29 -3.32
C PHE A 441 20.79 -5.76 -2.90
N ASN A 442 21.75 -6.27 -2.13
CA ASN A 442 21.71 -7.64 -1.61
C ASN A 442 22.25 -7.76 -0.18
N GLY A 443 22.36 -6.62 0.52
CA GLY A 443 22.66 -6.57 1.95
C GLY A 443 21.44 -6.89 2.81
N PHE A 444 21.42 -6.31 4.01
CA PHE A 444 20.24 -6.37 4.87
C PHE A 444 19.12 -5.51 4.29
N MET A 445 17.88 -5.78 4.69
CA MET A 445 16.70 -4.99 4.35
C MET A 445 15.77 -4.84 5.53
N TYR A 446 14.97 -3.77 5.50
CA TYR A 446 13.73 -3.69 6.23
C TYR A 446 12.60 -4.24 5.36
N HIS A 447 11.84 -5.21 5.86
CA HIS A 447 10.77 -5.83 5.08
C HIS A 447 9.54 -6.24 5.89
N HIS A 448 8.39 -6.29 5.20
CA HIS A 448 7.15 -6.90 5.68
C HIS A 448 6.34 -7.31 4.44
N GLU A 449 6.03 -8.61 4.30
CA GLU A 449 5.39 -9.16 3.09
C GLU A 449 6.13 -8.72 1.81
N ASP A 450 5.45 -7.99 0.93
CA ASP A 450 5.99 -7.52 -0.35
C ASP A 450 6.81 -6.23 -0.23
N LYS A 451 6.70 -5.50 0.89
CA LYS A 451 7.42 -4.24 1.10
C LYS A 451 8.88 -4.52 1.42
N LYS A 452 9.80 -4.04 0.59
CA LYS A 452 11.26 -4.26 0.74
C LYS A 452 12.05 -2.96 0.59
N LEU A 453 12.76 -2.57 1.64
CA LEU A 453 13.56 -1.35 1.67
C LEU A 453 15.03 -1.65 1.96
N ASP A 454 15.92 -1.07 1.16
CA ASP A 454 17.34 -0.93 1.52
C ASP A 454 17.43 -0.29 2.90
N VAL A 455 18.39 -0.71 3.70
CA VAL A 455 18.53 -0.25 5.08
C VAL A 455 18.70 1.26 5.21
N ARG A 456 19.27 1.96 4.22
CA ARG A 456 19.36 3.43 4.27
C ARG A 456 17.99 4.07 4.06
N CYS A 457 17.21 3.55 3.10
CA CYS A 457 15.85 4.00 2.87
C CYS A 457 14.94 3.64 4.05
N GLY A 458 14.99 2.41 4.55
CA GLY A 458 14.19 1.96 5.70
C GLY A 458 14.61 2.60 7.02
N SER A 459 15.79 3.23 7.07
CA SER A 459 16.24 4.00 8.25
C SER A 459 15.67 5.41 8.31
N VAL A 460 15.11 5.93 7.21
CA VAL A 460 14.50 7.26 7.15
C VAL A 460 13.37 7.37 8.17
N SER A 461 13.44 8.41 9.00
CA SER A 461 12.42 8.78 9.98
C SER A 461 12.02 10.23 9.80
N GLU A 462 10.81 10.57 10.23
CA GLU A 462 10.36 11.95 10.33
C GLU A 462 10.64 12.53 11.73
N PRO A 463 11.12 13.78 11.84
CA PRO A 463 11.60 14.65 10.77
C PRO A 463 12.88 14.13 10.09
N PHE A 464 12.97 14.23 8.77
CA PHE A 464 14.19 13.93 8.04
C PHE A 464 15.03 15.20 7.87
N LEU A 465 16.20 15.23 8.51
CA LEU A 465 17.14 16.34 8.41
C LEU A 465 18.18 16.03 7.34
N HIS A 466 18.25 16.84 6.29
CA HIS A 466 19.20 16.66 5.21
C HIS A 466 20.06 17.93 5.05
N PRO A 467 21.40 17.84 4.93
CA PRO A 467 22.23 19.04 4.92
C PRO A 467 22.03 19.95 3.70
N SER A 468 21.35 19.47 2.65
CA SER A 468 20.97 20.28 1.49
C SER A 468 19.89 21.32 1.76
N HIS A 469 19.19 21.23 2.88
CA HIS A 469 18.05 22.09 3.18
C HIS A 469 17.94 22.37 4.69
N PRO A 470 17.78 23.63 5.11
CA PRO A 470 17.77 23.98 6.54
C PRO A 470 16.54 23.47 7.30
N HIS A 471 15.41 23.27 6.61
CA HIS A 471 14.18 22.84 7.24
C HIS A 471 14.04 21.31 7.26
N PRO A 472 13.33 20.75 8.26
CA PRO A 472 12.93 19.35 8.26
C PRO A 472 12.08 18.97 7.05
N LEU A 473 12.31 17.75 6.54
CA LEU A 473 11.52 17.16 5.48
C LEU A 473 10.59 16.05 6.02
N TYR A 474 9.42 15.94 5.42
CA TYR A 474 8.37 14.98 5.80
C TYR A 474 7.81 14.24 4.60
N TYR A 475 7.35 13.01 4.79
CA TYR A 475 6.69 12.24 3.75
C TYR A 475 5.21 12.67 3.63
N VAL A 476 4.94 13.46 2.59
CA VAL A 476 3.58 13.94 2.27
C VAL A 476 3.04 13.14 1.10
N SER A 477 2.22 12.14 1.41
CA SER A 477 1.43 11.42 0.40
C SER A 477 0.36 12.35 -0.17
N LEU A 478 0.53 12.78 -1.42
CA LEU A 478 -0.49 13.43 -2.23
C LEU A 478 -0.58 12.71 -3.57
N ASP A 479 -1.80 12.66 -4.11
CA ASP A 479 -2.23 11.90 -5.27
C ASP A 479 -1.21 11.86 -6.42
N ARG A 480 -0.50 10.73 -6.58
CA ARG A 480 0.11 10.19 -7.83
C ARG A 480 0.69 11.19 -8.86
N VAL A 481 1.21 12.35 -8.47
CA VAL A 481 1.98 13.20 -9.38
C VAL A 481 3.45 12.97 -9.08
N ASN A 482 4.19 12.53 -10.09
CA ASN A 482 5.65 12.49 -10.02
C ASN A 482 6.15 13.91 -9.73
N GLU A 483 6.76 14.10 -8.56
CA GLU A 483 7.33 15.39 -8.18
C GLU A 483 8.77 15.46 -8.68
N ILE A 484 9.23 16.67 -9.01
CA ILE A 484 10.61 16.89 -9.44
C ILE A 484 11.49 16.96 -8.20
N CYS A 485 12.46 16.05 -8.09
CA CYS A 485 13.44 16.06 -7.03
C CYS A 485 14.42 17.23 -7.21
N ASN A 486 14.61 18.07 -6.19
CA ASN A 486 15.59 19.17 -6.22
C ASN A 486 17.04 18.69 -6.33
N GLY A 487 17.32 17.41 -6.05
CA GLY A 487 18.66 16.84 -6.14
C GLY A 487 19.08 16.47 -7.55
N CYS A 488 18.28 15.63 -8.23
CA CYS A 488 18.59 15.14 -9.57
C CYS A 488 17.83 15.86 -10.69
N ASN A 489 16.84 16.69 -10.36
CA ASN A 489 15.91 17.31 -11.31
C ASN A 489 15.13 16.29 -12.16
N GLU A 490 14.92 15.09 -11.62
CA GLU A 490 14.12 14.03 -12.21
C GLU A 490 12.86 13.76 -11.39
N ASN A 491 11.89 13.10 -12.05
CA ASN A 491 10.67 12.63 -11.43
C ASN A 491 10.99 11.58 -10.35
N ALA A 492 10.54 11.82 -9.13
CA ALA A 492 10.73 10.92 -8.02
C ALA A 492 9.40 10.57 -7.34
N SER A 493 9.27 9.32 -6.92
CA SER A 493 8.21 8.84 -6.05
C SER A 493 8.70 7.56 -5.36
N PRO A 494 8.63 7.45 -4.03
CA PRO A 494 8.17 8.46 -3.05
C PRO A 494 9.15 9.63 -2.84
N VAL A 495 8.66 10.73 -2.24
CA VAL A 495 9.44 11.95 -1.96
C VAL A 495 9.22 12.50 -0.55
N LEU A 496 10.23 13.20 -0.03
CA LEU A 496 10.19 13.97 1.20
C LEU A 496 10.06 15.46 0.85
N LYS A 497 9.21 16.21 1.56
CA LYS A 497 8.91 17.62 1.28
C LYS A 497 9.14 18.49 2.50
N CYS A 498 9.59 19.73 2.25
CA CYS A 498 9.49 20.77 3.25
C CYS A 498 8.02 21.17 3.41
N VAL A 499 7.61 21.45 4.65
CA VAL A 499 6.23 21.84 5.01
C VAL A 499 6.14 23.31 5.45
N GLU A 500 7.26 24.02 5.46
CA GLU A 500 7.29 25.46 5.78
C GLU A 500 6.57 26.26 4.70
N GLU A 501 5.90 27.34 5.12
CA GLU A 501 5.22 28.26 4.22
C GLU A 501 6.22 28.83 3.20
N ASP A 502 5.80 28.92 1.93
CA ASP A 502 6.59 29.37 0.77
C ASP A 502 7.83 28.52 0.41
N CYS A 503 8.02 27.34 1.01
CA CYS A 503 9.10 26.42 0.66
C CYS A 503 8.63 25.26 -0.23
N VAL A 504 9.14 25.20 -1.47
CA VAL A 504 8.79 24.16 -2.45
C VAL A 504 9.85 23.06 -2.57
N PHE A 505 10.65 22.84 -1.52
CA PHE A 505 11.74 21.86 -1.57
C PHE A 505 11.22 20.42 -1.49
N VAL A 506 11.61 19.59 -2.46
CA VAL A 506 11.23 18.18 -2.61
C VAL A 506 12.46 17.33 -2.85
N LEU A 507 12.55 16.18 -2.18
CA LEU A 507 13.69 15.28 -2.24
C LEU A 507 13.23 13.83 -2.42
N GLY A 508 13.63 13.19 -3.53
CA GLY A 508 13.42 11.76 -3.75
C GLY A 508 14.30 10.90 -2.83
N PHE A 509 13.84 9.69 -2.50
CA PHE A 509 14.56 8.77 -1.61
C PHE A 509 15.94 8.35 -2.12
N GLU A 510 16.13 8.27 -3.45
CA GLU A 510 17.44 8.01 -4.04
C GLU A 510 18.43 9.13 -3.67
N CYS A 511 18.07 10.39 -3.91
CA CYS A 511 18.88 11.54 -3.54
C CYS A 511 19.04 11.68 -2.03
N ALA A 512 17.96 11.45 -1.26
CA ALA A 512 17.98 11.55 0.21
C ALA A 512 18.98 10.61 0.88
N THR A 513 19.28 9.47 0.25
CA THR A 513 20.16 8.43 0.80
C THR A 513 21.55 8.39 0.16
N LEU A 514 21.88 9.37 -0.68
CA LEU A 514 23.22 9.53 -1.22
C LEU A 514 24.25 9.76 -0.10
N PRO A 515 25.41 9.07 -0.14
CA PRO A 515 26.48 9.31 0.82
C PRO A 515 27.01 10.75 0.71
N GLN A 516 27.16 11.45 1.83
CA GLN A 516 27.63 12.84 1.82
C GLN A 516 29.11 12.96 1.45
N VAL A 517 29.90 11.94 1.81
CA VAL A 517 31.32 11.89 1.50
C VAL A 517 31.68 10.47 1.05
N VAL A 518 32.40 10.37 -0.07
CA VAL A 518 32.81 9.09 -0.68
C VAL A 518 34.29 9.13 -0.99
N LYS A 519 35.01 8.03 -0.69
CA LYS A 519 36.35 7.83 -1.22
C LYS A 519 36.24 7.20 -2.61
N HIS A 520 36.85 7.81 -3.62
CA HIS A 520 36.80 7.33 -4.98
C HIS A 520 38.20 7.33 -5.58
N ARG A 521 38.54 6.35 -6.42
CA ARG A 521 39.90 6.17 -6.98
C ARG A 521 40.42 7.30 -7.87
N VAL A 522 39.58 8.26 -8.21
CA VAL A 522 39.92 9.37 -9.13
C VAL A 522 40.64 10.50 -8.40
N ASP A 523 40.45 10.61 -7.09
CA ASP A 523 41.11 11.62 -6.26
C ASP A 523 41.59 10.96 -4.96
N ASP A 524 42.79 11.31 -4.51
CA ASP A 524 43.31 10.83 -3.22
C ASP A 524 42.52 11.40 -2.03
N HIS A 525 41.85 12.54 -2.23
CA HIS A 525 40.96 13.15 -1.26
C HIS A 525 39.52 12.62 -1.37
N PRO A 526 38.81 12.49 -0.23
CA PRO A 526 37.39 12.18 -0.26
C PRO A 526 36.58 13.22 -1.04
N LEU A 527 35.67 12.73 -1.88
CA LEU A 527 34.71 13.54 -2.61
C LEU A 527 33.53 13.88 -1.71
N SER A 528 33.08 15.12 -1.73
CA SER A 528 31.91 15.60 -0.98
C SER A 528 30.77 15.92 -1.94
N LEU A 529 29.54 15.60 -1.52
CA LEU A 529 28.33 15.91 -2.26
C LEU A 529 28.03 17.41 -2.19
N CYS A 530 27.88 18.05 -3.34
CA CYS A 530 27.45 19.45 -3.48
C CYS A 530 26.00 19.52 -3.95
N TYR A 531 25.25 20.47 -3.39
CA TYR A 531 23.79 20.58 -3.59
C TYR A 531 23.39 21.57 -4.68
N GLY A 532 24.27 21.72 -5.68
CA GLY A 532 24.14 22.69 -6.76
C GLY A 532 24.66 24.08 -6.40
N GLU A 533 25.16 24.80 -7.42
CA GLU A 533 25.63 26.18 -7.28
C GLU A 533 25.26 27.01 -8.52
N LYS A 534 25.02 28.32 -8.33
CA LYS A 534 24.84 29.25 -9.44
C LYS A 534 26.18 29.52 -10.10
N ALA A 535 26.56 28.66 -11.03
CA ALA A 535 27.78 28.79 -11.79
C ALA A 535 27.58 29.61 -13.07
N THR A 536 28.59 30.41 -13.44
CA THR A 536 28.62 31.15 -14.72
C THR A 536 29.35 30.39 -15.82
N GLY A 537 29.82 29.17 -15.56
CA GLY A 537 30.63 28.36 -16.48
C GLY A 537 30.09 26.94 -16.66
N GLU A 538 30.59 26.24 -17.68
CA GLU A 538 30.23 24.84 -17.95
C GLU A 538 31.10 23.89 -17.12
N TYR A 539 30.46 22.96 -16.42
CA TYR A 539 31.12 21.96 -15.61
C TYR A 539 31.14 20.65 -16.40
N TRP A 540 32.22 19.88 -16.24
CA TRP A 540 32.42 18.63 -16.96
C TRP A 540 32.74 17.52 -15.97
N CYS A 541 32.21 16.34 -16.24
CA CYS A 541 32.46 15.15 -15.44
C CYS A 541 33.79 14.53 -15.80
N ASP A 542 34.77 14.54 -14.90
CA ASP A 542 36.11 13.97 -15.18
C ASP A 542 36.09 12.45 -15.35
N ILE A 543 35.00 11.78 -14.97
CA ILE A 543 34.86 10.32 -15.14
C ILE A 543 34.38 9.97 -16.56
N CYS A 544 33.31 10.62 -17.02
CA CYS A 544 32.64 10.27 -18.29
C CYS A 544 32.84 11.30 -19.40
N GLU A 545 33.55 12.40 -19.12
CA GLU A 545 33.86 13.48 -20.05
C GLU A 545 32.62 14.11 -20.69
N THR A 546 31.50 14.15 -19.95
CA THR A 546 30.26 14.81 -20.39
C THR A 546 29.90 15.98 -19.47
N LYS A 547 29.10 16.92 -19.99
CA LYS A 547 28.67 18.10 -19.23
C LYS A 547 27.89 17.69 -17.98
N THR A 548 28.21 18.31 -16.85
CA THR A 548 27.36 18.27 -15.65
C THR A 548 26.43 19.48 -15.67
N VAL A 549 25.32 19.39 -14.93
CA VAL A 549 24.39 20.51 -14.73
C VAL A 549 24.71 21.08 -13.34
N PRO A 550 25.35 22.27 -13.23
CA PRO A 550 25.78 22.80 -11.94
C PRO A 550 24.65 23.02 -10.95
N GLU A 551 23.41 23.14 -11.42
CA GLU A 551 22.21 23.29 -10.59
C GLU A 551 21.74 21.96 -9.97
N THR A 552 22.16 20.81 -10.47
CA THR A 552 21.87 19.49 -9.88
C THR A 552 22.99 19.05 -8.95
N TRP A 553 22.77 17.98 -8.19
CA TRP A 553 23.77 17.49 -7.25
C TRP A 553 24.92 16.78 -7.95
N PHE A 554 26.14 17.08 -7.53
CA PHE A 554 27.37 16.46 -8.03
C PHE A 554 28.38 16.29 -6.90
N TYR A 555 29.33 15.39 -7.08
CA TYR A 555 30.46 15.23 -6.16
C TYR A 555 31.64 16.09 -6.60
N THR A 556 32.35 16.66 -5.64
CA THR A 556 33.58 17.43 -5.86
C THR A 556 34.62 17.15 -4.79
N CYS A 557 35.89 17.32 -5.13
CA CYS A 557 36.98 17.32 -4.16
C CYS A 557 37.03 18.64 -3.38
N LYS A 558 37.79 18.64 -2.27
CA LYS A 558 37.93 19.79 -1.35
C LYS A 558 38.46 21.06 -2.04
N ASP A 559 39.27 20.89 -3.09
CA ASP A 559 39.86 22.00 -3.85
C ASP A 559 38.97 22.48 -5.01
N ARG A 560 37.74 21.93 -5.15
CA ARG A 560 36.77 22.23 -6.21
C ARG A 560 37.29 22.06 -7.64
N GLN A 561 38.26 21.18 -7.83
CA GLN A 561 38.88 20.95 -9.14
C GLN A 561 38.13 19.93 -9.98
N ALA A 562 37.42 18.99 -9.33
CA ALA A 562 36.69 17.92 -9.99
C ALA A 562 35.18 18.10 -9.80
N SER A 563 34.41 17.91 -10.87
CA SER A 563 32.94 17.84 -10.82
C SER A 563 32.52 16.48 -11.32
N LEU A 564 31.79 15.69 -10.55
CA LEU A 564 31.53 14.29 -10.89
C LEU A 564 30.05 13.96 -10.73
N HIS A 565 29.43 13.38 -11.76
CA HIS A 565 28.04 12.92 -11.65
C HIS A 565 27.89 11.89 -10.52
N PRO A 566 26.82 11.93 -9.71
CA PRO A 566 26.57 10.92 -8.67
C PRO A 566 26.56 9.49 -9.22
N LYS A 567 25.95 9.28 -10.39
CA LYS A 567 25.92 7.98 -11.09
C LYS A 567 27.31 7.50 -11.51
N CYS A 568 28.23 8.40 -11.88
CA CYS A 568 29.61 8.05 -12.21
C CYS A 568 30.42 7.65 -10.96
N VAL A 569 30.18 8.31 -9.83
CA VAL A 569 30.89 8.04 -8.57
C VAL A 569 30.40 6.77 -7.89
N LEU A 570 29.10 6.47 -7.94
CA LEU A 570 28.49 5.35 -7.22
C LEU A 570 28.20 4.15 -8.13
N GLY A 571 27.67 4.40 -9.33
CA GLY A 571 27.16 3.38 -10.25
C GLY A 571 25.85 2.72 -9.80
N ASP A 572 25.19 2.06 -10.75
CA ASP A 572 23.89 1.40 -10.55
C ASP A 572 23.97 0.24 -9.53
N PHE A 573 25.15 -0.37 -9.42
CA PHE A 573 25.41 -1.54 -8.57
C PHE A 573 25.91 -1.17 -7.17
N SER A 574 25.79 0.11 -6.77
CA SER A 574 26.33 0.61 -5.49
C SER A 574 25.80 -0.09 -4.24
N GLY A 575 24.59 -0.67 -4.30
CA GLY A 575 23.97 -1.45 -3.23
C GLY A 575 24.39 -2.92 -3.18
N LEU A 576 25.14 -3.42 -4.15
CA LEU A 576 25.55 -4.83 -4.22
C LEU A 576 26.88 -5.07 -3.50
N MET A 577 26.95 -6.20 -2.80
CA MET A 577 28.12 -6.65 -2.06
C MET A 577 29.17 -7.29 -3.00
N PRO A 578 30.39 -6.76 -3.15
CA PRO A 578 31.41 -7.42 -3.95
C PRO A 578 31.76 -8.84 -3.46
N GLY A 579 32.04 -9.74 -4.40
CA GLY A 579 32.26 -11.17 -4.16
C GLY A 579 30.97 -11.99 -4.04
N SER A 580 29.79 -11.35 -4.04
CA SER A 580 28.51 -12.04 -4.12
C SER A 580 28.14 -12.37 -5.58
N THR A 581 27.21 -13.31 -5.73
CA THR A 581 26.65 -13.71 -7.03
C THR A 581 25.20 -13.25 -7.13
N ILE A 582 24.85 -12.63 -8.26
CA ILE A 582 23.48 -12.24 -8.60
C ILE A 582 22.99 -13.01 -9.83
N ASN A 583 21.70 -13.33 -9.88
CA ASN A 583 21.09 -14.04 -11.00
C ASN A 583 20.09 -13.14 -11.72
N VAL A 584 20.33 -12.84 -13.00
CA VAL A 584 19.46 -11.99 -13.84
C VAL A 584 19.10 -12.75 -15.10
N SER A 585 17.81 -12.94 -15.38
CA SER A 585 17.29 -13.56 -16.61
C SER A 585 18.00 -14.87 -17.02
N SER A 586 18.18 -15.78 -16.05
CA SER A 586 18.87 -17.08 -16.18
C SER A 586 20.41 -17.05 -16.24
N MET A 587 21.03 -15.87 -16.24
CA MET A 587 22.49 -15.72 -16.20
C MET A 587 22.97 -15.41 -14.78
N SER A 588 24.13 -15.95 -14.42
CA SER A 588 24.79 -15.68 -13.14
C SER A 588 25.95 -14.70 -13.31
N TYR A 589 25.97 -13.67 -12.46
CA TYR A 589 26.99 -12.63 -12.45
C TYR A 589 27.66 -12.54 -11.09
N GLU A 590 28.97 -12.42 -11.07
CA GLU A 590 29.74 -12.04 -9.88
C GLU A 590 29.85 -10.52 -9.79
N VAL A 591 29.60 -10.00 -8.60
CA VAL A 591 29.76 -8.58 -8.28
C VAL A 591 31.24 -8.31 -8.01
N VAL A 592 31.90 -7.53 -8.86
CA VAL A 592 33.34 -7.29 -8.76
C VAL A 592 33.66 -5.81 -8.57
N LEU A 593 34.72 -5.54 -7.80
CA LEU A 593 35.27 -4.20 -7.66
C LEU A 593 36.05 -3.84 -8.93
N ASN A 594 35.73 -2.68 -9.50
CA ASN A 594 36.46 -2.11 -10.62
C ASN A 594 37.67 -1.30 -10.13
N SER A 595 38.61 -1.98 -9.48
CA SER A 595 39.84 -1.39 -8.95
C SER A 595 41.06 -1.58 -9.88
N SER A 596 40.88 -2.22 -11.04
CA SER A 596 41.98 -2.43 -11.99
C SER A 596 42.35 -1.13 -12.73
N VAL A 597 43.64 -1.02 -13.09
CA VAL A 597 44.19 0.13 -13.82
C VAL A 597 43.61 0.22 -15.23
N THR A 598 43.32 -0.92 -15.87
CA THR A 598 42.95 -1.00 -17.28
C THR A 598 41.44 -1.00 -17.55
N ARG A 599 40.58 -0.76 -16.54
CA ARG A 599 39.09 -0.69 -16.59
C ARG A 599 38.46 -1.60 -17.67
N PRO A 600 37.83 -2.73 -17.32
CA PRO A 600 37.29 -3.66 -18.32
C PRO A 600 36.30 -2.98 -19.26
N ILE A 601 36.22 -3.45 -20.50
CA ILE A 601 35.28 -2.94 -21.49
C ILE A 601 33.94 -3.65 -21.29
N CYS A 602 32.85 -2.89 -21.23
CA CYS A 602 31.51 -3.46 -21.13
C CYS A 602 31.15 -4.18 -22.43
N SER A 603 30.65 -5.42 -22.31
CA SER A 603 30.31 -6.28 -23.44
C SER A 603 29.15 -5.75 -24.28
N TRP A 604 28.27 -4.94 -23.71
CA TRP A 604 27.15 -4.34 -24.44
C TRP A 604 27.50 -2.97 -25.02
N CYS A 605 27.68 -1.95 -24.18
CA CYS A 605 27.88 -0.56 -24.63
C CYS A 605 29.29 -0.29 -25.21
N LYS A 606 30.19 -1.27 -25.18
CA LYS A 606 31.58 -1.21 -25.68
C LYS A 606 32.43 -0.09 -25.08
N SER A 607 31.97 0.54 -23.99
CA SER A 607 32.68 1.59 -23.27
C SER A 607 33.48 1.02 -22.11
N HIS A 608 34.52 1.71 -21.67
CA HIS A 608 35.23 1.35 -20.45
C HIS A 608 34.29 1.45 -19.25
N CYS A 609 34.26 0.40 -18.42
CA CYS A 609 33.53 0.38 -17.17
C CYS A 609 34.07 1.48 -16.24
N MET A 610 33.23 2.47 -15.94
CA MET A 610 33.60 3.61 -15.09
C MET A 610 33.24 3.41 -13.62
N SER A 611 32.08 2.78 -13.37
CA SER A 611 31.50 2.54 -12.05
C SER A 611 32.45 1.76 -11.13
N PRO A 612 32.48 2.05 -9.81
CA PRO A 612 33.33 1.31 -8.85
C PRO A 612 32.96 -0.15 -8.68
N ILE A 613 31.68 -0.49 -8.91
CA ILE A 613 31.16 -1.86 -8.86
C ILE A 613 30.60 -2.17 -10.24
N ILE A 614 30.96 -3.34 -10.76
CA ILE A 614 30.51 -3.87 -12.04
C ILE A 614 30.18 -5.35 -11.90
N LEU A 615 29.55 -5.90 -12.93
CA LEU A 615 29.20 -7.31 -12.98
C LEU A 615 30.08 -8.05 -13.97
N ARG A 616 30.56 -9.23 -13.56
CA ARG A 616 31.27 -10.19 -14.41
C ARG A 616 30.41 -11.42 -14.60
N MET A 617 30.14 -11.83 -15.83
CA MET A 617 29.40 -13.06 -16.10
C MET A 617 30.21 -14.29 -15.70
N LEU A 618 29.61 -15.25 -15.00
CA LEU A 618 30.32 -16.45 -14.54
C LEU A 618 30.54 -17.48 -15.65
N GLU A 619 29.64 -17.56 -16.62
CA GLU A 619 29.72 -18.53 -17.73
C GLU A 619 30.79 -18.16 -18.76
N THR A 620 31.15 -16.87 -18.86
CA THR A 620 32.18 -16.37 -19.77
C THR A 620 33.08 -15.39 -19.03
N SER A 621 34.33 -15.80 -18.76
CA SER A 621 35.28 -15.06 -17.90
C SER A 621 35.67 -13.65 -18.38
N GLU A 622 35.31 -13.28 -19.62
CA GLU A 622 35.63 -11.99 -20.24
C GLU A 622 34.42 -11.07 -20.45
N THR A 623 33.22 -11.46 -20.01
CA THR A 623 32.00 -10.67 -20.22
C THR A 623 31.69 -9.79 -19.02
N TYR A 624 31.64 -8.47 -19.22
CA TYR A 624 31.40 -7.48 -18.17
C TYR A 624 30.22 -6.56 -18.48
N ALA A 625 29.47 -6.16 -17.46
CA ALA A 625 28.38 -5.19 -17.56
C ALA A 625 28.57 -4.02 -16.56
N CYS A 626 28.37 -2.79 -17.03
CA CYS A 626 28.65 -1.57 -16.25
C CYS A 626 27.41 -0.84 -15.71
N SER A 627 26.20 -1.23 -16.14
CA SER A 627 24.92 -0.65 -15.75
C SER A 627 23.80 -1.69 -15.84
N ILE A 628 22.66 -1.41 -15.20
CA ILE A 628 21.47 -2.28 -15.28
C ILE A 628 20.98 -2.41 -16.73
N ASP A 629 20.97 -1.31 -17.48
CA ASP A 629 20.57 -1.31 -18.89
C ASP A 629 21.46 -2.24 -19.73
N CYS A 630 22.77 -2.23 -19.48
CA CYS A 630 23.69 -3.13 -20.18
C CYS A 630 23.46 -4.60 -19.82
N VAL A 631 23.05 -4.92 -18.59
CA VAL A 631 22.69 -6.30 -18.20
C VAL A 631 21.43 -6.74 -18.92
N ALA A 632 20.39 -5.91 -18.91
CA ALA A 632 19.11 -6.22 -19.57
C ALA A 632 19.33 -6.57 -21.05
N GLN A 633 20.15 -5.77 -21.74
CA GLN A 633 20.44 -6.00 -23.15
C GLN A 633 21.32 -7.24 -23.42
N LEU A 634 22.17 -7.66 -22.48
CA LEU A 634 22.93 -8.92 -22.60
C LEU A 634 22.06 -10.14 -22.34
N SER A 635 20.98 -10.00 -21.57
CA SER A 635 20.04 -11.06 -21.23
C SER A 635 18.97 -11.32 -22.29
N ASP A 636 18.79 -10.40 -23.23
CA ASP A 636 17.86 -10.53 -24.38
C ASP A 636 18.52 -11.21 -25.61
N ILE A 637 19.79 -11.60 -25.50
CA ILE A 637 20.59 -12.31 -26.51
C ILE A 637 20.64 -13.79 -26.14
#